data_AF-A0A0S9KDK0-F1
#
_entry.id   AF-A0A0S9KDK0-F1
#
_cell.length_a   1.000
_cell.length_b   1.000
_cell.length_c   1.000
_cell.angle_alpha   90.00
_cell.angle_beta   90.00
_cell.angle_gamma   90.00
#
_symmetry.space_group_name_H-M   'P 1'
#
loop_
_entity.id
_entity.type
_entity.pdbx_description
1 polymer ?
#
loop_
_entity_poly.entity_id
_entity_poly.type
_entity_poly.pdbx_seq_one_letter_code
_entity_poly.pdbx_strand_id
1 'polypeptide(L)'
;MAAGSYISFTNGADRAYLKFDTRTIGNGKVVAASLDLLGRTTQATQPGVQVFPVPATWSAKTLTDSNRPADPAAALNTELVKTIPGARVTVPLTDLTKFTNTDTAFVLRYSQPYVGTTVTSTAADPIRLKLTVETPAPVVVPPTPAPAPTIGTLPFAPAGAIDTSKKVFAHYFPPYPVSLDNQAPAADYYTRNYLNPAGKSGKHAAYGGLLRDRPLGRTPVAGNYQLADLTTEVKQATDAGLDGFTVDVLSFSGRNWDITKGLLEAAKTQPSFTIVPNLDMNSSSGKSDLGTVAAKLDELFDSPSSYTLADGRKVLSTFKAEGQTVDWWTQLEAKLDTEYHHKVALIAVLLDASTTNMTKFAPISYGLGDWGTRNLDGVIARSDRAAVAHQLGVKWMPGIGVQDIRPNQSVYAESVGTATLRENWRRAIIEKADLVQLATWNDYSENTSFAPSMNHGTAFLDINAYQMLQFKTGAGPSIGQERVYVTHRVQPYAAQPTGGQTKLTAPTLGGSKTQPVDIVEVQTYLNTASAVTVTVGNTVHTYTAPAGATIKTFPLVAGTVKAVAVHGYTTITAASPYMVTAQPVIQDLSYRAVTGTPVVDIAAEAKDKTAAEAAAKAAAEKAAAEKAAAEAKAAADAAAKAAAEKKAADAKAAADAAAKKAAAEKAAADAAAKKAAAEKAAADAAAKKSAAEKSAAITAAATATKNGAAAYSKYGTTATPATVTTWKAANTKLTATVKTGTTAQIAAATKTLNDQTALLNKSGAAIAAAKTAVANAPKTVKAHPKATTAQKTAVTRAVSALNVGVSRKYAPEQLTPLQKALATAVAKLTR
;
A
#
# COMPACT_ATOMS: atom_id res chain seq x y z
N MET A 1 -49.31 1.70 2.22
CA MET A 1 -50.77 1.84 2.00
C MET A 1 -51.40 0.47 2.23
N ALA A 2 -52.55 0.43 2.88
CA ALA A 2 -53.28 -0.80 3.21
C ALA A 2 -53.88 -1.48 1.96
N ALA A 3 -54.29 -2.74 2.13
CA ALA A 3 -54.81 -3.64 1.09
C ALA A 3 -55.80 -2.98 0.12
N GLY A 4 -55.53 -3.14 -1.18
CA GLY A 4 -56.42 -2.72 -2.27
C GLY A 4 -56.07 -1.38 -2.92
N SER A 5 -54.82 -1.15 -3.32
CA SER A 5 -54.46 0.03 -4.13
C SER A 5 -54.90 -0.18 -5.59
N TYR A 6 -56.06 0.36 -5.92
CA TYR A 6 -56.58 0.46 -7.29
C TYR A 6 -56.75 1.94 -7.64
N ILE A 7 -56.70 2.28 -8.92
CA ILE A 7 -56.94 3.64 -9.40
C ILE A 7 -58.07 3.63 -10.44
N SER A 8 -58.97 4.62 -10.37
CA SER A 8 -60.06 4.84 -11.34
C SER A 8 -59.73 6.02 -12.26
N PHE A 9 -60.11 5.93 -13.53
CA PHE A 9 -59.94 7.03 -14.49
C PHE A 9 -60.94 6.94 -15.66
N THR A 10 -61.55 8.06 -16.03
CA THR A 10 -62.63 8.22 -17.02
C THR A 10 -62.54 9.60 -17.70
N ASN A 11 -63.22 9.83 -18.84
CA ASN A 11 -63.35 11.20 -19.35
C ASN A 11 -64.39 11.95 -18.49
N GLY A 12 -63.96 12.99 -17.79
CA GLY A 12 -64.86 13.95 -17.12
C GLY A 12 -65.27 13.61 -15.68
N ALA A 13 -65.20 12.35 -15.21
CA ALA A 13 -65.66 11.98 -13.86
C ALA A 13 -64.54 11.52 -12.89
N ASP A 14 -63.54 10.75 -13.35
CA ASP A 14 -62.39 10.32 -12.52
C ASP A 14 -61.08 10.47 -13.28
N ARG A 15 -59.99 10.83 -12.59
CA ARG A 15 -58.64 10.89 -13.19
C ARG A 15 -57.65 10.25 -12.23
N ALA A 16 -56.66 9.56 -12.77
CA ALA A 16 -55.59 8.99 -11.93
C ALA A 16 -54.25 9.65 -12.22
N TYR A 17 -53.51 10.02 -11.17
CA TYR A 17 -52.20 10.64 -11.28
C TYR A 17 -51.11 9.63 -10.91
N LEU A 18 -50.09 9.53 -11.76
CA LEU A 18 -48.99 8.60 -11.63
C LEU A 18 -47.66 9.36 -11.60
N LYS A 19 -46.71 8.90 -10.79
CA LYS A 19 -45.36 9.47 -10.71
C LYS A 19 -44.32 8.36 -10.65
N PHE A 20 -43.23 8.51 -11.40
CA PHE A 20 -42.13 7.56 -11.53
C PHE A 20 -40.78 8.24 -11.28
N ASP A 21 -39.85 7.53 -10.62
CA ASP A 21 -38.45 7.96 -10.52
C ASP A 21 -37.70 7.58 -11.80
N THR A 22 -37.45 8.58 -12.64
CA THR A 22 -36.73 8.46 -13.91
C THR A 22 -35.33 9.07 -13.87
N ARG A 23 -34.83 9.44 -12.67
CA ARG A 23 -33.46 9.94 -12.49
C ARG A 23 -32.40 8.88 -12.84
N THR A 24 -32.78 7.61 -12.86
CA THR A 24 -31.94 6.45 -13.24
C THR A 24 -31.60 6.39 -14.73
N ILE A 25 -32.26 7.18 -15.60
CA ILE A 25 -31.96 7.25 -17.05
C ILE A 25 -30.56 7.83 -17.30
N GLY A 26 -30.04 8.67 -16.38
CA GLY A 26 -28.73 9.30 -16.53
C GLY A 26 -28.61 10.13 -17.81
N ASN A 27 -27.54 9.90 -18.58
CA ASN A 27 -27.29 10.56 -19.87
C ASN A 27 -27.82 9.76 -21.08
N GLY A 28 -28.54 8.67 -20.86
CA GLY A 28 -29.05 7.84 -21.93
C GLY A 28 -30.22 8.48 -22.67
N LYS A 29 -30.31 8.24 -23.98
CA LYS A 29 -31.43 8.72 -24.80
C LYS A 29 -32.56 7.69 -24.76
N VAL A 30 -33.77 8.10 -24.38
CA VAL A 30 -34.95 7.22 -24.44
C VAL A 30 -35.35 6.99 -25.91
N VAL A 31 -35.36 5.74 -26.35
CA VAL A 31 -35.68 5.33 -27.73
C VAL A 31 -36.99 4.56 -27.86
N ALA A 32 -37.55 4.09 -26.75
CA ALA A 32 -38.93 3.59 -26.68
C ALA A 32 -39.48 3.76 -25.26
N ALA A 33 -40.80 3.97 -25.14
CA ALA A 33 -41.47 4.04 -23.85
C ALA A 33 -42.86 3.40 -23.90
N SER A 34 -43.27 2.72 -22.84
CA SER A 34 -44.63 2.18 -22.70
C SER A 34 -45.10 2.15 -21.25
N LEU A 35 -46.42 2.22 -21.04
CA LEU A 35 -47.04 2.11 -19.73
C LEU A 35 -47.86 0.81 -19.63
N ASP A 36 -47.51 -0.04 -18.68
CA ASP A 36 -48.24 -1.28 -18.44
C ASP A 36 -49.30 -1.10 -17.34
N LEU A 37 -50.54 -1.43 -17.66
CA LEU A 37 -51.69 -1.33 -16.76
C LEU A 37 -52.36 -2.71 -16.60
N LEU A 38 -52.66 -3.12 -15.36
CA LEU A 38 -53.42 -4.34 -15.09
C LEU A 38 -54.90 -4.00 -14.90
N GLY A 39 -55.74 -4.37 -15.86
CA GLY A 39 -57.18 -4.09 -15.82
C GLY A 39 -57.89 -4.88 -14.71
N ARG A 40 -58.69 -4.19 -13.89
CA ARG A 40 -59.53 -4.85 -12.88
C ARG A 40 -60.99 -4.92 -13.31
N THR A 41 -61.57 -3.77 -13.62
CA THR A 41 -62.93 -3.64 -14.13
C THR A 41 -62.96 -2.54 -15.19
N THR A 42 -63.84 -2.67 -16.18
CA THR A 42 -64.10 -1.58 -17.12
C THR A 42 -65.50 -1.71 -17.71
N GLN A 43 -66.18 -0.58 -17.89
CA GLN A 43 -67.43 -0.48 -18.66
C GLN A 43 -67.20 0.01 -20.10
N ALA A 44 -65.95 0.26 -20.48
CA ALA A 44 -65.62 0.75 -21.80
C ALA A 44 -65.92 -0.29 -22.90
N THR A 45 -66.58 0.16 -23.97
CA THR A 45 -66.91 -0.70 -25.12
C THR A 45 -65.86 -0.62 -26.23
N GLN A 46 -65.09 0.47 -26.29
CA GLN A 46 -64.05 0.75 -27.29
C GLN A 46 -62.69 1.04 -26.63
N PRO A 47 -61.55 0.92 -27.35
CA PRO A 47 -60.25 1.39 -26.86
C PRO A 47 -60.26 2.89 -26.51
N GLY A 48 -59.58 3.27 -25.43
CA GLY A 48 -59.66 4.66 -24.96
C GLY A 48 -58.69 5.11 -23.88
N VAL A 49 -57.73 4.31 -23.45
CA VAL A 49 -56.73 4.78 -22.47
C VAL A 49 -55.90 5.93 -23.06
N GLN A 50 -55.85 7.06 -22.36
CA GLN A 50 -55.07 8.24 -22.71
C GLN A 50 -54.14 8.60 -21.54
N VAL A 51 -52.87 8.85 -21.87
CA VAL A 51 -51.80 9.19 -20.93
C VAL A 51 -51.34 10.59 -21.26
N PHE A 52 -51.42 11.53 -20.33
CA PHE A 52 -50.95 12.90 -20.56
C PHE A 52 -49.82 13.27 -19.60
N PRO A 53 -48.80 14.03 -20.04
CA PRO A 53 -47.72 14.46 -19.15
C PRO A 53 -48.19 15.56 -18.22
N VAL A 54 -47.76 15.53 -16.96
CA VAL A 54 -47.98 16.61 -15.99
C VAL A 54 -46.70 16.90 -15.20
N PRO A 55 -46.52 18.11 -14.64
CA PRO A 55 -45.41 18.40 -13.74
C PRO A 55 -45.34 17.41 -12.57
N ALA A 56 -44.13 17.02 -12.17
CA ALA A 56 -43.89 16.09 -11.06
C ALA A 56 -43.85 16.77 -9.67
N THR A 57 -44.33 18.01 -9.56
CA THR A 57 -44.24 18.87 -8.37
C THR A 57 -45.26 18.54 -7.28
N TRP A 58 -46.25 17.70 -7.57
CA TRP A 58 -47.29 17.29 -6.62
C TRP A 58 -46.89 16.08 -5.76
N SER A 59 -47.56 15.91 -4.63
CA SER A 59 -47.39 14.78 -3.72
C SER A 59 -48.67 13.96 -3.63
N ALA A 60 -48.57 12.64 -3.81
CA ALA A 60 -49.71 11.72 -3.69
C ALA A 60 -50.41 11.78 -2.31
N LYS A 61 -49.71 12.25 -1.27
CA LYS A 61 -50.26 12.40 0.09
C LYS A 61 -51.19 13.60 0.23
N THR A 62 -51.05 14.62 -0.62
CA THR A 62 -51.72 15.92 -0.48
C THR A 62 -52.49 16.33 -1.72
N LEU A 63 -52.57 15.46 -2.73
CA LEU A 63 -53.25 15.72 -3.99
C LEU A 63 -54.78 15.71 -3.79
N THR A 64 -55.43 16.76 -4.26
CA THR A 64 -56.88 16.99 -4.21
C THR A 64 -57.35 17.54 -5.56
N ASP A 65 -58.66 17.65 -5.76
CA ASP A 65 -59.21 18.28 -6.97
C ASP A 65 -58.72 19.73 -7.15
N SER A 66 -58.53 20.46 -6.04
CA SER A 66 -58.17 21.89 -6.02
C SER A 66 -56.70 22.20 -6.33
N ASN A 67 -55.79 21.27 -6.04
CA ASN A 67 -54.34 21.48 -6.17
C ASN A 67 -53.67 20.51 -7.17
N ARG A 68 -54.48 19.83 -7.99
CA ARG A 68 -53.99 18.97 -9.06
C ARG A 68 -53.30 19.78 -10.15
N PRO A 69 -52.33 19.19 -10.86
CA PRO A 69 -51.78 19.79 -12.08
C PRO A 69 -52.87 20.18 -13.08
N ALA A 70 -52.67 21.29 -13.78
CA ALA A 70 -53.57 21.74 -14.84
C ALA A 70 -53.66 20.68 -15.96
N ASP A 71 -54.81 20.69 -16.64
CA ASP A 71 -55.10 19.73 -17.70
C ASP A 71 -54.18 19.95 -18.91
N PRO A 72 -53.37 18.96 -19.30
CA PRO A 72 -52.48 19.08 -20.45
C PRO A 72 -53.24 19.03 -21.77
N ALA A 73 -52.74 19.75 -22.77
CA ALA A 73 -53.38 19.91 -24.08
C ALA A 73 -53.21 18.68 -25.01
N ALA A 74 -52.22 17.81 -24.76
CA ALA A 74 -51.90 16.68 -25.65
C ALA A 74 -51.51 15.40 -24.88
N ALA A 75 -51.98 14.25 -25.37
CA ALA A 75 -51.63 12.93 -24.86
C ALA A 75 -50.26 12.47 -25.40
N LEU A 76 -49.56 11.65 -24.61
CA LEU A 76 -48.29 11.01 -24.97
C LEU A 76 -48.47 9.80 -25.89
N ASN A 77 -49.66 9.18 -25.89
CA ASN A 77 -50.00 8.06 -26.75
C ASN A 77 -50.95 8.49 -27.86
N THR A 78 -50.70 8.01 -29.08
CA THR A 78 -51.61 8.12 -30.22
C THR A 78 -52.49 6.88 -30.35
N GLU A 79 -51.94 5.70 -30.03
CA GLU A 79 -52.68 4.46 -29.99
C GLU A 79 -53.53 4.37 -28.72
N LEU A 80 -54.84 4.19 -28.89
CA LEU A 80 -55.78 4.01 -27.79
C LEU A 80 -55.92 2.52 -27.51
N VAL A 81 -55.77 2.15 -26.24
CA VAL A 81 -55.84 0.76 -25.78
C VAL A 81 -57.12 0.54 -24.98
N LYS A 82 -57.76 -0.62 -25.14
CA LYS A 82 -58.90 -1.03 -24.32
C LYS A 82 -58.39 -1.75 -23.09
N THR A 83 -58.77 -1.29 -21.90
CA THR A 83 -58.55 -2.04 -20.65
C THR A 83 -59.33 -3.34 -20.70
N ILE A 84 -58.72 -4.45 -20.25
CA ILE A 84 -59.37 -5.77 -20.23
C ILE A 84 -59.33 -6.28 -18.78
N PRO A 85 -60.47 -6.64 -18.16
CA PRO A 85 -60.50 -7.21 -16.81
C PRO A 85 -59.61 -8.45 -16.71
N GLY A 86 -58.71 -8.48 -15.72
CA GLY A 86 -57.79 -9.58 -15.46
C GLY A 86 -56.55 -9.63 -16.35
N ALA A 87 -56.42 -8.75 -17.36
CA ALA A 87 -55.29 -8.76 -18.27
C ALA A 87 -54.43 -7.50 -18.18
N ARG A 88 -53.12 -7.68 -18.40
CA ARG A 88 -52.16 -6.57 -18.51
C ARG A 88 -52.19 -6.03 -19.94
N VAL A 89 -52.38 -4.74 -20.06
CA VAL A 89 -52.37 -4.02 -21.35
C VAL A 89 -51.21 -3.03 -21.36
N THR A 90 -50.56 -2.90 -22.51
CA THR A 90 -49.40 -2.01 -22.69
C THR A 90 -49.82 -0.85 -23.57
N VAL A 91 -49.66 0.38 -23.05
CA VAL A 91 -49.95 1.62 -23.78
C VAL A 91 -48.63 2.18 -24.31
N PRO A 92 -48.40 2.20 -25.64
CA PRO A 92 -47.17 2.76 -26.20
C PRO A 92 -47.18 4.28 -26.06
N LEU A 93 -46.04 4.85 -25.65
CA LEU A 93 -45.86 6.30 -25.47
C LEU A 93 -44.95 6.80 -26.60
N THR A 94 -45.42 7.80 -27.33
CA THR A 94 -44.85 8.25 -28.60
C THR A 94 -44.05 9.53 -28.49
N ASP A 95 -44.43 10.47 -27.61
CA ASP A 95 -43.63 11.66 -27.32
C ASP A 95 -42.54 11.34 -26.29
N LEU A 96 -41.40 10.83 -26.79
CA LEU A 96 -40.28 10.42 -25.95
C LEU A 96 -39.51 11.60 -25.33
N THR A 97 -39.74 12.84 -25.79
CA THR A 97 -39.05 14.03 -25.29
C THR A 97 -39.42 14.37 -23.84
N LYS A 98 -40.52 13.79 -23.34
CA LYS A 98 -41.01 14.00 -21.98
C LYS A 98 -40.30 13.15 -20.93
N PHE A 99 -39.51 12.16 -21.35
CA PHE A 99 -38.71 11.34 -20.44
C PHE A 99 -37.30 11.93 -20.32
N THR A 100 -37.04 12.56 -19.19
CA THR A 100 -35.75 13.18 -18.88
C THR A 100 -35.17 12.58 -17.60
N ASN A 101 -33.99 13.04 -17.18
CA ASN A 101 -33.32 12.63 -15.94
C ASN A 101 -33.94 13.25 -14.66
N THR A 102 -35.22 13.61 -14.69
CA THR A 102 -35.99 14.11 -13.55
C THR A 102 -37.22 13.23 -13.35
N ASP A 103 -37.89 13.28 -12.19
CA ASP A 103 -39.12 12.49 -11.97
C ASP A 103 -40.17 12.75 -13.06
N THR A 104 -40.78 11.69 -13.61
CA THR A 104 -41.82 11.79 -14.64
C THR A 104 -43.20 11.56 -14.02
N ALA A 105 -44.19 12.37 -14.40
CA ALA A 105 -45.57 12.22 -13.91
C ALA A 105 -46.61 12.29 -15.04
N PHE A 106 -47.72 11.56 -14.86
CA PHE A 106 -48.82 11.48 -15.83
C PHE A 106 -50.18 11.66 -15.16
N VAL A 107 -51.16 12.10 -15.95
CA VAL A 107 -52.58 11.89 -15.67
C VAL A 107 -53.15 10.88 -16.67
N LEU A 108 -53.88 9.89 -16.16
CA LEU A 108 -54.62 8.90 -16.95
C LEU A 108 -56.07 9.34 -17.12
N ARG A 109 -56.59 9.12 -18.33
CA ARG A 109 -58.00 9.31 -18.70
C ARG A 109 -58.46 8.19 -19.61
N TYR A 110 -59.77 8.08 -19.74
CA TYR A 110 -60.40 7.27 -20.75
C TYR A 110 -61.06 8.22 -21.75
N SER A 111 -60.99 7.96 -23.06
CA SER A 111 -61.57 8.85 -24.08
C SER A 111 -63.10 8.89 -24.03
N GLN A 112 -63.72 7.75 -23.67
CA GLN A 112 -65.16 7.64 -23.47
C GLN A 112 -65.56 8.33 -22.14
N PRO A 113 -66.53 9.27 -22.17
CA PRO A 113 -66.99 9.92 -20.95
C PRO A 113 -67.85 8.98 -20.10
N TYR A 114 -67.77 9.17 -18.77
CA TYR A 114 -68.62 8.50 -17.78
C TYR A 114 -68.54 6.95 -17.75
N VAL A 115 -67.46 6.33 -18.25
CA VAL A 115 -67.24 4.88 -18.12
C VAL A 115 -66.47 4.52 -16.88
N GLY A 116 -66.95 3.63 -16.00
CA GLY A 116 -66.15 3.18 -14.87
C GLY A 116 -64.99 2.28 -15.32
N THR A 117 -63.73 2.74 -15.21
CA THR A 117 -62.52 1.95 -15.50
C THR A 117 -61.58 1.97 -14.31
N THR A 118 -61.16 0.79 -13.83
CA THR A 118 -60.26 0.63 -12.69
C THR A 118 -59.10 -0.30 -13.01
N VAL A 119 -57.88 0.08 -12.61
CA VAL A 119 -56.67 -0.74 -12.76
C VAL A 119 -56.00 -0.99 -11.41
N THR A 120 -55.30 -2.12 -11.31
CA THR A 120 -54.57 -2.55 -10.11
C THR A 120 -53.21 -1.88 -10.03
N SER A 121 -52.84 -1.42 -8.82
CA SER A 121 -51.51 -0.88 -8.51
C SER A 121 -51.07 -1.30 -7.10
N THR A 122 -50.86 -2.59 -6.91
CA THR A 122 -50.39 -3.16 -5.63
C THR A 122 -48.87 -3.40 -5.67
N ALA A 123 -48.28 -3.81 -4.55
CA ALA A 123 -46.87 -4.20 -4.52
C ALA A 123 -46.56 -5.42 -5.40
N ALA A 124 -47.51 -6.37 -5.52
CA ALA A 124 -47.38 -7.55 -6.37
C ALA A 124 -47.60 -7.21 -7.87
N ASP A 125 -48.56 -6.33 -8.14
CA ASP A 125 -48.91 -5.88 -9.48
C ASP A 125 -48.84 -4.36 -9.59
N PRO A 126 -47.62 -3.78 -9.63
CA PRO A 126 -47.46 -2.35 -9.82
C PRO A 126 -47.73 -1.98 -11.27
N ILE A 127 -48.20 -0.75 -11.46
CA ILE A 127 -48.17 -0.07 -12.76
C ILE A 127 -46.69 0.18 -13.11
N ARG A 128 -46.30 -0.10 -14.36
CA ARG A 128 -44.89 -0.02 -14.78
C ARG A 128 -44.73 0.93 -15.95
N LEU A 129 -43.85 1.91 -15.80
CA LEU A 129 -43.27 2.64 -16.91
C LEU A 129 -42.04 1.89 -17.41
N LYS A 130 -42.08 1.42 -18.66
CA LYS A 130 -40.97 0.75 -19.33
C LYS A 130 -40.28 1.72 -20.27
N LEU A 131 -38.97 1.85 -20.16
CA LEU A 131 -38.15 2.70 -21.01
C LEU A 131 -37.04 1.85 -21.63
N THR A 132 -36.86 1.98 -22.94
CA THR A 132 -35.67 1.49 -23.65
C THR A 132 -34.74 2.69 -23.82
N VAL A 133 -33.54 2.58 -23.29
CA VAL A 133 -32.56 3.68 -23.28
C VAL A 133 -31.35 3.27 -24.12
N GLU A 134 -31.04 4.07 -25.11
CA GLU A 134 -29.81 3.98 -25.88
C GLU A 134 -28.72 4.75 -25.13
N THR A 135 -27.79 4.02 -24.54
CA THR A 135 -26.52 4.60 -24.06
C THR A 135 -25.56 4.66 -25.25
N PRO A 136 -24.83 5.76 -25.47
CA PRO A 136 -23.77 5.79 -26.48
C PRO A 136 -22.87 4.55 -26.32
N ALA A 137 -22.54 3.90 -27.42
CA ALA A 137 -21.53 2.84 -27.42
C ALA A 137 -20.28 3.33 -26.66
N PRO A 138 -19.58 2.47 -25.91
CA PRO A 138 -18.32 2.87 -25.29
C PRO A 138 -17.36 3.17 -26.43
N VAL A 139 -17.29 4.44 -26.82
CA VAL A 139 -16.09 4.98 -27.41
C VAL A 139 -15.02 4.60 -26.41
N VAL A 140 -14.02 3.83 -26.85
CA VAL A 140 -12.77 3.67 -26.12
C VAL A 140 -12.09 5.04 -26.14
N VAL A 141 -12.67 5.97 -25.40
CA VAL A 141 -12.01 7.18 -24.96
C VAL A 141 -11.03 6.64 -23.93
N PRO A 142 -9.71 6.86 -24.09
CA PRO A 142 -8.79 6.62 -22.99
C PRO A 142 -9.41 7.28 -21.76
N PRO A 143 -9.39 6.60 -20.59
CA PRO A 143 -10.12 7.05 -19.40
C PRO A 143 -9.97 8.55 -19.29
N THR A 144 -11.09 9.27 -19.22
CA THR A 144 -11.06 10.67 -18.75
C THR A 144 -10.16 10.64 -17.53
N PRO A 145 -9.03 11.39 -17.53
CA PRO A 145 -8.12 11.34 -16.42
C PRO A 145 -8.96 11.50 -15.17
N ALA A 146 -8.86 10.55 -14.23
CA ALA A 146 -9.23 10.84 -12.86
C ALA A 146 -8.69 12.24 -12.55
N PRO A 147 -9.46 13.13 -11.90
CA PRO A 147 -9.01 14.50 -11.63
C PRO A 147 -7.55 14.41 -11.19
N ALA A 148 -6.67 15.06 -11.96
CA ALA A 148 -5.23 14.95 -11.73
C ALA A 148 -5.02 15.10 -10.23
N PRO A 149 -4.39 14.12 -9.55
CA PRO A 149 -4.20 14.20 -8.11
C PRO A 149 -3.58 15.56 -7.84
N THR A 150 -4.18 16.34 -6.96
CA THR A 150 -3.64 17.64 -6.55
C THR A 150 -2.20 17.41 -6.12
N ILE A 151 -1.26 17.84 -6.96
CA ILE A 151 0.17 17.76 -6.68
C ILE A 151 0.40 18.80 -5.59
N GLY A 152 0.57 18.34 -4.35
CA GLY A 152 0.69 19.25 -3.23
C GLY A 152 0.75 18.51 -1.91
N THR A 153 1.92 18.59 -1.27
CA THR A 153 2.26 18.07 0.07
C THR A 153 2.04 16.57 0.27
N LEU A 154 3.08 15.88 0.74
CA LEU A 154 2.97 14.49 1.17
C LEU A 154 1.77 14.32 2.12
N PRO A 155 0.99 13.21 2.01
CA PRO A 155 -0.12 12.95 2.94
C PRO A 155 0.36 12.69 4.38
N PHE A 156 1.66 12.60 4.58
CA PHE A 156 2.32 12.31 5.83
C PHE A 156 3.24 13.46 6.23
N ALA A 157 3.27 13.75 7.53
CA ALA A 157 4.19 14.74 8.09
C ALA A 157 5.29 14.05 8.89
N PRO A 158 6.54 14.55 8.82
CA PRO A 158 7.64 13.98 9.59
C PRO A 158 7.35 14.05 11.09
N ALA A 159 7.66 12.99 11.83
CA ALA A 159 7.47 12.94 13.28
C ALA A 159 8.62 13.60 14.07
N GLY A 160 9.60 14.19 13.39
CA GLY A 160 10.77 14.81 13.98
C GLY A 160 11.61 15.54 12.93
N ALA A 161 12.80 15.97 13.33
CA ALA A 161 13.75 16.60 12.42
C ALA A 161 14.15 15.64 11.28
N ILE A 162 14.21 16.16 10.06
CA ILE A 162 14.72 15.43 8.90
C ILE A 162 16.25 15.37 9.00
N ASP A 163 16.81 14.17 9.00
CA ASP A 163 18.25 13.95 8.83
C ASP A 163 18.62 14.25 7.37
N THR A 164 19.12 15.46 7.14
CA THR A 164 19.50 15.94 5.81
C THR A 164 20.70 15.20 5.21
N SER A 165 21.43 14.41 6.01
CA SER A 165 22.50 13.55 5.51
C SER A 165 21.98 12.29 4.81
N LYS A 166 20.71 11.92 5.06
CA LYS A 166 20.03 10.79 4.45
C LYS A 166 19.33 11.17 3.16
N LYS A 167 20.09 11.16 2.06
CA LYS A 167 19.56 11.50 0.73
C LYS A 167 18.78 10.34 0.12
N VAL A 168 17.69 10.68 -0.54
CA VAL A 168 16.84 9.77 -1.30
C VAL A 168 16.74 10.31 -2.73
N PHE A 169 17.41 9.63 -3.64
CA PHE A 169 17.39 9.95 -5.07
C PHE A 169 16.42 9.01 -5.79
N ALA A 170 15.89 9.44 -6.94
CA ALA A 170 15.26 8.53 -7.89
C ALA A 170 16.09 8.44 -9.17
N HIS A 171 16.25 7.23 -9.70
CA HIS A 171 16.92 7.04 -10.98
C HIS A 171 16.03 7.58 -12.10
N TYR A 172 16.46 8.62 -12.80
CA TYR A 172 15.74 9.18 -13.94
C TYR A 172 16.24 8.53 -15.23
N PHE A 173 15.33 7.98 -16.02
CA PHE A 173 15.61 7.31 -17.29
C PHE A 173 15.18 8.20 -18.48
N PRO A 174 16.13 8.87 -19.17
CA PRO A 174 15.81 9.85 -20.22
C PRO A 174 14.90 9.40 -21.37
N PRO A 175 14.85 8.12 -21.79
CA PRO A 175 14.02 7.71 -22.93
C PRO A 175 12.52 7.92 -22.78
N TYR A 176 12.01 8.11 -21.55
CA TYR A 176 10.57 8.20 -21.29
C TYR A 176 10.15 9.48 -20.52
N PRO A 177 10.38 10.69 -21.07
CA PRO A 177 9.90 11.94 -20.48
C PRO A 177 8.37 12.05 -20.59
N VAL A 178 7.76 13.02 -19.89
CA VAL A 178 6.30 13.27 -19.95
C VAL A 178 5.73 13.29 -21.37
N SER A 179 6.43 13.92 -22.31
CA SER A 179 6.04 13.96 -23.72
C SER A 179 7.24 13.81 -24.67
N LEU A 180 7.04 13.02 -25.73
CA LEU A 180 8.05 12.81 -26.78
C LEU A 180 7.86 13.72 -28.01
N ASP A 181 6.63 14.14 -28.29
CA ASP A 181 6.24 14.88 -29.49
C ASP A 181 5.25 16.04 -29.24
N ASN A 182 4.99 16.37 -27.96
CA ASN A 182 4.09 17.44 -27.51
C ASN A 182 2.66 17.35 -28.05
N GLN A 183 2.22 16.14 -28.41
CA GLN A 183 0.86 15.91 -28.90
C GLN A 183 -0.11 15.56 -27.76
N ALA A 184 -1.40 15.70 -28.02
CA ALA A 184 -2.43 15.30 -27.08
C ALA A 184 -2.39 13.78 -26.82
N PRO A 185 -2.68 13.30 -25.58
CA PRO A 185 -2.45 11.90 -25.19
C PRO A 185 -3.16 10.85 -26.06
N ALA A 186 -4.30 11.21 -26.66
CA ALA A 186 -5.04 10.32 -27.56
C ALA A 186 -4.30 9.99 -28.87
N ALA A 187 -3.32 10.81 -29.28
CA ALA A 187 -2.61 10.67 -30.55
C ALA A 187 -1.08 10.79 -30.43
N ASP A 188 -0.56 10.93 -29.22
CA ASP A 188 0.87 11.14 -29.01
C ASP A 188 1.71 9.89 -29.28
N TYR A 189 3.02 10.07 -29.20
CA TYR A 189 3.95 9.00 -29.51
C TYR A 189 3.76 7.77 -28.61
N TYR A 190 3.48 7.94 -27.32
CA TYR A 190 3.23 6.83 -26.40
C TYR A 190 2.07 5.98 -26.89
N THR A 191 0.92 6.60 -27.19
CA THR A 191 -0.28 5.91 -27.67
C THR A 191 -0.04 5.25 -29.01
N ARG A 192 0.55 5.96 -29.98
CA ARG A 192 0.75 5.43 -31.34
C ARG A 192 1.78 4.32 -31.42
N ASN A 193 2.86 4.40 -30.63
CA ASN A 193 4.06 3.58 -30.87
C ASN A 193 4.44 2.65 -29.72
N TYR A 194 4.19 3.02 -28.47
CA TYR A 194 4.71 2.27 -27.32
C TYR A 194 3.64 1.45 -26.62
N LEU A 195 2.39 1.93 -26.56
CA LEU A 195 1.26 1.19 -26.00
C LEU A 195 0.57 0.31 -27.05
N ASN A 196 0.44 0.79 -28.29
CA ASN A 196 -0.20 0.04 -29.36
C ASN A 196 0.71 -1.11 -29.84
N PRO A 197 0.26 -2.39 -29.83
CA PRO A 197 1.02 -3.51 -30.36
C PRO A 197 1.41 -3.36 -31.84
N ALA A 198 0.58 -2.68 -32.64
CA ALA A 198 0.86 -2.37 -34.05
C ALA A 198 1.81 -1.17 -34.24
N GLY A 199 2.13 -0.45 -33.16
CA GLY A 199 3.07 0.66 -33.16
C GLY A 199 4.45 0.27 -33.68
N LYS A 200 5.17 1.24 -34.25
CA LYS A 200 6.47 0.99 -34.89
C LYS A 200 6.45 -0.16 -35.89
N SER A 201 5.44 -0.19 -36.76
CA SER A 201 5.26 -1.22 -37.78
C SER A 201 5.20 -2.63 -37.19
N GLY A 202 4.54 -2.78 -36.03
CA GLY A 202 4.37 -4.07 -35.35
C GLY A 202 5.60 -4.59 -34.61
N LYS A 203 6.67 -3.79 -34.44
CA LYS A 203 7.90 -4.20 -33.74
C LYS A 203 7.67 -4.79 -32.34
N HIS A 204 6.58 -4.37 -31.70
CA HIS A 204 6.24 -4.76 -30.32
C HIS A 204 5.03 -5.72 -30.25
N ALA A 205 4.54 -6.22 -31.38
CA ALA A 205 3.31 -7.02 -31.44
C ALA A 205 3.44 -8.35 -30.68
N ALA A 206 4.59 -9.02 -30.77
CA ALA A 206 4.84 -10.32 -30.14
C ALA A 206 4.58 -10.33 -28.62
N TYR A 207 4.75 -9.19 -27.95
CA TYR A 207 4.55 -9.02 -26.52
C TYR A 207 3.54 -7.90 -26.19
N GLY A 208 2.66 -7.54 -27.14
CA GLY A 208 1.48 -6.71 -26.86
C GLY A 208 1.78 -5.23 -26.61
N GLY A 209 2.80 -4.66 -27.26
CA GLY A 209 3.23 -3.28 -27.05
C GLY A 209 4.48 -3.19 -26.17
N LEU A 210 5.28 -2.13 -26.34
CA LEU A 210 6.52 -1.93 -25.59
C LEU A 210 6.25 -1.69 -24.11
N LEU A 211 5.23 -0.90 -23.80
CA LEU A 211 4.91 -0.45 -22.45
C LEU A 211 3.52 -0.96 -22.01
N ARG A 212 3.28 -1.02 -20.71
CA ARG A 212 1.95 -1.18 -20.10
C ARG A 212 1.42 0.09 -19.45
N ASP A 213 2.30 1.06 -19.28
CA ASP A 213 2.04 2.32 -18.61
C ASP A 213 2.72 3.47 -19.36
N ARG A 214 2.40 4.69 -18.96
CA ARG A 214 2.94 5.93 -19.49
C ARG A 214 2.82 7.05 -18.44
N PRO A 215 3.59 8.15 -18.58
CA PRO A 215 3.35 9.35 -17.80
C PRO A 215 1.88 9.81 -17.89
N LEU A 216 1.42 10.53 -16.87
CA LEU A 216 0.14 11.24 -16.95
C LEU A 216 0.11 12.10 -18.22
N GLY A 217 -0.95 11.93 -19.00
CA GLY A 217 -1.14 12.71 -20.22
C GLY A 217 -1.41 14.18 -19.90
N ARG A 218 -0.87 15.08 -20.72
CA ARG A 218 -1.17 16.51 -20.68
C ARG A 218 -1.51 17.06 -22.07
N THR A 219 -2.20 18.19 -22.12
CA THR A 219 -2.41 18.92 -23.38
C THR A 219 -1.09 19.45 -23.93
N PRO A 220 -0.99 19.70 -25.26
CA PRO A 220 0.16 20.39 -25.85
C PRO A 220 0.48 21.70 -25.12
N VAL A 221 1.77 21.98 -24.95
CA VAL A 221 2.27 23.20 -24.28
C VAL A 221 3.00 24.06 -25.31
N ALA A 222 2.78 25.38 -25.28
CA ALA A 222 3.48 26.31 -26.15
C ALA A 222 4.94 26.54 -25.70
N GLY A 223 5.82 26.92 -26.63
CA GLY A 223 7.23 27.18 -26.33
C GLY A 223 8.06 25.90 -26.09
N ASN A 224 9.06 25.99 -25.21
CA ASN A 224 9.93 24.86 -24.89
C ASN A 224 9.22 23.87 -23.94
N TYR A 225 8.39 23.01 -24.53
CA TYR A 225 7.61 22.03 -23.79
C TYR A 225 8.49 21.00 -23.05
N GLN A 226 9.68 20.69 -23.58
CA GLN A 226 10.59 19.74 -22.91
C GLN A 226 11.04 20.30 -21.56
N LEU A 227 11.50 21.56 -21.52
CA LEU A 227 11.92 22.17 -20.26
C LEU A 227 10.74 22.33 -19.28
N ALA A 228 9.55 22.69 -19.78
CA ALA A 228 8.35 22.78 -18.95
C ALA A 228 7.97 21.42 -18.31
N ASP A 229 8.10 20.33 -19.07
CA ASP A 229 7.87 18.98 -18.56
C ASP A 229 8.89 18.58 -17.52
N LEU A 230 10.19 18.78 -17.81
CA LEU A 230 11.26 18.46 -16.87
C LEU A 230 11.14 19.29 -15.59
N THR A 231 10.73 20.55 -15.68
CA THR A 231 10.42 21.40 -14.52
C THR A 231 9.27 20.84 -13.69
N THR A 232 8.23 20.33 -14.36
CA THR A 232 7.10 19.67 -13.70
C THR A 232 7.53 18.40 -12.99
N GLU A 233 8.34 17.55 -13.63
CA GLU A 233 8.85 16.32 -13.01
C GLU A 233 9.75 16.59 -11.81
N VAL A 234 10.66 17.56 -11.91
CA VAL A 234 11.50 17.99 -10.77
C VAL A 234 10.64 18.52 -9.62
N LYS A 235 9.62 19.32 -9.92
CA LYS A 235 8.68 19.79 -8.89
C LYS A 235 7.93 18.63 -8.24
N GLN A 236 7.41 17.68 -9.03
CA GLN A 236 6.70 16.50 -8.50
C GLN A 236 7.60 15.65 -7.59
N ALA A 237 8.86 15.43 -7.99
CA ALA A 237 9.83 14.71 -7.19
C ALA A 237 10.17 15.45 -5.88
N THR A 238 10.33 16.78 -5.96
CA THR A 238 10.55 17.65 -4.80
C THR A 238 9.35 17.61 -3.83
N ASP A 239 8.13 17.75 -4.35
CA ASP A 239 6.89 17.70 -3.56
C ASP A 239 6.69 16.31 -2.92
N ALA A 240 7.21 15.25 -3.56
CA ALA A 240 7.24 13.89 -3.04
C ALA A 240 8.35 13.66 -1.99
N GLY A 241 9.15 14.69 -1.68
CA GLY A 241 10.20 14.68 -0.65
C GLY A 241 11.51 14.00 -1.06
N LEU A 242 11.72 13.79 -2.37
CA LEU A 242 12.98 13.32 -2.93
C LEU A 242 14.01 14.46 -2.92
N ASP A 243 15.29 14.11 -2.73
CA ASP A 243 16.38 15.10 -2.69
C ASP A 243 16.96 15.40 -4.07
N GLY A 244 16.70 14.53 -5.06
CA GLY A 244 17.28 14.68 -6.38
C GLY A 244 17.03 13.51 -7.30
N PHE A 245 17.62 13.60 -8.49
CA PHE A 245 17.71 12.49 -9.43
C PHE A 245 19.14 12.00 -9.61
N THR A 246 19.31 10.67 -9.64
CA THR A 246 20.46 10.06 -10.32
C THR A 246 20.08 9.89 -11.78
N VAL A 247 20.62 10.73 -12.67
CA VAL A 247 20.17 10.81 -14.07
C VAL A 247 21.00 9.90 -14.94
N ASP A 248 20.34 8.95 -15.59
CA ASP A 248 21.01 7.96 -16.42
C ASP A 248 21.63 8.57 -17.67
N VAL A 249 22.96 8.63 -17.72
CA VAL A 249 23.68 9.17 -18.86
C VAL A 249 23.89 8.05 -19.87
N LEU A 250 22.96 7.90 -20.81
CA LEU A 250 22.96 6.82 -21.82
C LEU A 250 23.80 7.14 -23.07
N SER A 251 23.94 8.44 -23.39
CA SER A 251 24.68 8.96 -24.54
C SER A 251 25.14 10.40 -24.27
N PHE A 252 26.18 10.82 -24.98
CA PHE A 252 26.72 12.19 -24.91
C PHE A 252 26.22 13.11 -26.04
N SER A 253 25.17 12.68 -26.73
CA SER A 253 24.51 13.41 -27.81
C SER A 253 23.06 12.95 -27.99
N GLY A 254 22.31 13.73 -28.77
CA GLY A 254 20.90 13.46 -29.09
C GLY A 254 19.96 13.65 -27.89
N ARG A 255 18.72 13.17 -28.05
CA ARG A 255 17.63 13.44 -27.11
C ARG A 255 17.94 13.06 -25.66
N ASN A 256 18.60 11.92 -25.42
CA ASN A 256 18.91 11.49 -24.05
C ASN A 256 19.85 12.49 -23.37
N TRP A 257 20.87 12.98 -24.08
CA TRP A 257 21.77 14.00 -23.59
C TRP A 257 21.07 15.35 -23.39
N ASP A 258 20.20 15.75 -24.31
CA ASP A 258 19.43 16.99 -24.20
C ASP A 258 18.50 16.97 -22.98
N ILE A 259 17.89 15.81 -22.66
CA ILE A 259 17.09 15.62 -21.45
C ILE A 259 17.96 15.69 -20.19
N THR A 260 19.15 15.06 -20.19
CA THR A 260 20.10 15.16 -19.06
C THR A 260 20.45 16.61 -18.74
N LYS A 261 20.80 17.41 -19.76
CA LYS A 261 21.06 18.86 -19.58
C LYS A 261 19.79 19.63 -19.20
N GLY A 262 18.65 19.27 -19.78
CA GLY A 262 17.36 19.88 -19.46
C GLY A 262 16.95 19.70 -18.00
N LEU A 263 17.29 18.56 -17.38
CA LEU A 263 17.04 18.31 -15.95
C LEU A 263 17.89 19.20 -15.05
N LEU A 264 19.16 19.44 -15.41
CA LEU A 264 20.01 20.40 -14.71
C LEU A 264 19.42 21.81 -14.75
N GLU A 265 18.86 22.21 -15.90
CA GLU A 265 18.18 23.51 -16.05
C GLU A 265 16.89 23.56 -15.24
N ALA A 266 16.03 22.54 -15.35
CA ALA A 266 14.78 22.43 -14.62
C ALA A 266 14.99 22.50 -13.09
N ALA A 267 16.04 21.84 -12.59
CA ALA A 267 16.39 21.82 -11.17
C ALA A 267 16.79 23.19 -10.60
N LYS A 268 17.16 24.18 -11.42
CA LYS A 268 17.38 25.56 -10.95
C LYS A 268 16.13 26.18 -10.33
N THR A 269 14.94 25.69 -10.70
CA THR A 269 13.66 26.15 -10.13
C THR A 269 13.36 25.56 -8.74
N GLN A 270 14.10 24.54 -8.30
CA GLN A 270 13.96 23.88 -7.01
C GLN A 270 15.33 23.81 -6.32
N PRO A 271 15.79 24.88 -5.64
CA PRO A 271 17.17 24.96 -5.13
C PRO A 271 17.60 23.87 -4.14
N SER A 272 16.64 23.19 -3.50
CA SER A 272 16.90 22.05 -2.61
C SER A 272 16.99 20.70 -3.34
N PHE A 273 16.69 20.66 -4.64
CA PHE A 273 16.69 19.47 -5.48
C PHE A 273 17.92 19.44 -6.36
N THR A 274 18.59 18.29 -6.43
CA THR A 274 19.88 18.18 -7.11
C THR A 274 19.90 17.08 -8.17
N ILE A 275 20.85 17.16 -9.08
CA ILE A 275 21.07 16.19 -10.14
C ILE A 275 22.43 15.56 -9.94
N VAL A 276 22.47 14.23 -9.89
CA VAL A 276 23.68 13.41 -9.85
C VAL A 276 23.81 12.73 -11.20
N PRO A 277 24.81 13.05 -12.03
CA PRO A 277 25.08 12.26 -13.24
C PRO A 277 25.31 10.79 -12.88
N ASN A 278 24.62 9.87 -13.56
CA ASN A 278 24.74 8.43 -13.37
C ASN A 278 25.24 7.79 -14.66
N LEU A 279 26.53 7.48 -14.75
CA LEU A 279 27.11 6.90 -15.97
C LEU A 279 26.68 5.43 -16.16
N ASP A 280 26.02 5.11 -17.28
CA ASP A 280 25.64 3.74 -17.62
C ASP A 280 26.73 3.01 -18.39
N MET A 281 27.35 2.03 -17.73
CA MET A 281 28.45 1.23 -18.28
C MET A 281 28.03 0.21 -19.35
N ASN A 282 26.74 -0.03 -19.57
CA ASN A 282 26.24 -0.82 -20.69
C ASN A 282 25.90 0.03 -21.93
N SER A 283 25.68 1.33 -21.73
CA SER A 283 25.23 2.25 -22.77
C SER A 283 26.36 2.74 -23.68
N SER A 284 26.07 3.71 -24.55
CA SER A 284 27.09 4.32 -25.40
C SER A 284 28.05 5.23 -24.64
N SER A 285 27.60 5.86 -23.54
CA SER A 285 28.45 6.72 -22.70
C SER A 285 29.56 5.90 -22.03
N GLY A 286 29.21 4.76 -21.43
CA GLY A 286 30.16 3.86 -20.76
C GLY A 286 31.13 3.13 -21.68
N LYS A 287 30.87 3.15 -22.99
CA LYS A 287 31.76 2.60 -24.04
C LYS A 287 32.65 3.67 -24.69
N SER A 288 32.45 4.95 -24.34
CA SER A 288 33.28 6.04 -24.86
C SER A 288 34.66 6.03 -24.21
N ASP A 289 35.64 6.66 -24.85
CA ASP A 289 36.97 6.80 -24.26
C ASP A 289 36.95 7.71 -23.03
N LEU A 290 37.93 7.52 -22.15
CA LEU A 290 38.02 8.20 -20.85
C LEU A 290 38.07 9.73 -20.99
N GLY A 291 38.72 10.26 -22.03
CA GLY A 291 38.83 11.70 -22.25
C GLY A 291 37.49 12.32 -22.65
N THR A 292 36.76 11.67 -23.54
CA THR A 292 35.40 12.07 -23.90
C THR A 292 34.47 12.03 -22.69
N VAL A 293 34.54 10.98 -21.85
CA VAL A 293 33.73 10.89 -20.63
C VAL A 293 34.03 12.05 -19.68
N ALA A 294 35.31 12.34 -19.43
CA ALA A 294 35.73 13.44 -18.54
C ALA A 294 35.22 14.80 -19.04
N ALA A 295 35.43 15.11 -20.33
CA ALA A 295 34.97 16.37 -20.95
C ALA A 295 33.44 16.53 -20.86
N LYS A 296 32.68 15.43 -20.99
CA LYS A 296 31.22 15.48 -20.90
C LYS A 296 30.71 15.60 -19.47
N LEU A 297 31.41 15.03 -18.50
CA LEU A 297 31.08 15.23 -17.09
C LEU A 297 31.35 16.67 -16.64
N ASP A 298 32.42 17.30 -17.12
CA ASP A 298 32.71 18.72 -16.90
C ASP A 298 31.51 19.61 -17.27
N GLU A 299 30.94 19.43 -18.48
CA GLU A 299 29.73 20.14 -18.93
C GLU A 299 28.55 20.01 -17.94
N LEU A 300 28.41 18.87 -17.25
CA LEU A 300 27.34 18.65 -16.27
C LEU A 300 27.69 19.20 -14.89
N PHE A 301 28.95 19.15 -14.48
CA PHE A 301 29.42 19.60 -13.18
C PHE A 301 29.46 21.12 -13.04
N ASP A 302 29.59 21.85 -14.13
CA ASP A 302 29.50 23.32 -14.17
C ASP A 302 28.13 23.88 -13.77
N SER A 303 27.08 23.06 -13.83
CA SER A 303 25.75 23.50 -13.40
C SER A 303 25.63 23.60 -11.87
N PRO A 304 25.01 24.67 -11.32
CA PRO A 304 24.75 24.79 -9.89
C PRO A 304 23.76 23.74 -9.35
N SER A 305 22.96 23.13 -10.23
CA SER A 305 22.03 22.06 -9.87
C SER A 305 22.72 20.70 -9.72
N SER A 306 23.98 20.59 -10.13
CA SER A 306 24.78 19.36 -10.03
C SER A 306 25.23 19.13 -8.59
N TYR A 307 25.01 17.93 -8.05
CA TYR A 307 25.17 17.69 -6.61
C TYR A 307 26.63 17.85 -6.17
N THR A 308 26.82 18.73 -5.20
CA THR A 308 28.11 19.03 -4.61
C THR A 308 28.03 18.78 -3.11
N LEU A 309 28.95 17.98 -2.58
CA LEU A 309 29.07 17.75 -1.13
C LEU A 309 29.56 19.02 -0.43
N ALA A 310 29.37 19.07 0.90
CA ALA A 310 29.82 20.21 1.71
C ALA A 310 31.34 20.45 1.65
N ASP A 311 32.13 19.43 1.29
CA ASP A 311 33.59 19.52 1.10
C ASP A 311 34.01 19.94 -0.33
N GLY A 312 33.04 20.31 -1.17
CA GLY A 312 33.26 20.79 -2.54
C GLY A 312 33.34 19.70 -3.61
N ARG A 313 33.30 18.41 -3.25
CA ARG A 313 33.34 17.33 -4.25
C ARG A 313 32.02 17.20 -5.02
N LYS A 314 32.11 17.03 -6.33
CA LYS A 314 30.98 16.68 -7.22
C LYS A 314 30.60 15.21 -7.02
N VAL A 315 29.32 14.93 -6.89
CA VAL A 315 28.85 13.54 -6.75
C VAL A 315 28.62 12.94 -8.12
N LEU A 316 29.20 11.76 -8.34
CA LEU A 316 29.03 10.94 -9.53
C LEU A 316 28.43 9.59 -9.11
N SER A 317 27.44 9.11 -9.84
CA SER A 317 26.89 7.76 -9.67
C SER A 317 27.11 6.92 -10.93
N THR A 318 26.83 5.63 -10.86
CA THR A 318 27.01 4.69 -11.97
C THR A 318 25.81 3.77 -12.12
N PHE A 319 25.59 3.22 -13.30
CA PHE A 319 24.89 1.94 -13.45
C PHE A 319 25.92 0.89 -13.88
N LYS A 320 26.04 -0.19 -13.10
CA LYS A 320 27.00 -1.29 -13.31
C LYS A 320 28.47 -0.82 -13.26
N ALA A 321 28.93 -0.28 -12.12
CA ALA A 321 30.31 0.20 -11.96
C ALA A 321 31.37 -0.86 -12.34
N GLU A 322 31.08 -2.14 -12.06
CA GLU A 322 31.92 -3.29 -12.40
C GLU A 322 32.02 -3.60 -13.90
N GLY A 323 31.29 -2.87 -14.74
CA GLY A 323 31.48 -2.85 -16.18
C GLY A 323 32.81 -2.22 -16.61
N GLN A 324 33.49 -1.49 -15.72
CA GLN A 324 34.83 -0.94 -15.90
C GLN A 324 35.76 -1.36 -14.74
N THR A 325 37.07 -1.19 -14.93
CA THR A 325 38.07 -1.50 -13.90
C THR A 325 38.18 -0.38 -12.87
N VAL A 326 38.64 -0.70 -11.66
CA VAL A 326 38.94 0.30 -10.62
C VAL A 326 39.98 1.30 -11.11
N ASP A 327 40.98 0.85 -11.87
CA ASP A 327 42.01 1.72 -12.46
C ASP A 327 41.41 2.72 -13.44
N TRP A 328 40.41 2.32 -14.24
CA TRP A 328 39.73 3.23 -15.16
C TRP A 328 38.98 4.33 -14.40
N TRP A 329 38.24 3.97 -13.35
CA TRP A 329 37.56 4.93 -12.49
C TRP A 329 38.54 5.88 -11.79
N THR A 330 39.65 5.35 -11.27
CA THR A 330 40.71 6.14 -10.64
C THR A 330 41.32 7.13 -11.62
N GLN A 331 41.53 6.73 -12.87
CA GLN A 331 42.03 7.60 -13.94
C GLN A 331 41.00 8.68 -14.33
N LEU A 332 39.71 8.34 -14.35
CA LEU A 332 38.65 9.31 -14.61
C LEU A 332 38.60 10.38 -13.52
N GLU A 333 38.62 9.98 -12.24
CA GLU A 333 38.64 10.90 -11.10
C GLU A 333 39.88 11.80 -11.13
N ALA A 334 41.06 11.22 -11.39
CA ALA A 334 42.30 11.99 -11.52
C ALA A 334 42.24 13.00 -12.68
N LYS A 335 41.70 12.60 -13.83
CA LYS A 335 41.56 13.50 -15.00
C LYS A 335 40.58 14.63 -14.72
N LEU A 336 39.44 14.35 -14.07
CA LEU A 336 38.47 15.36 -13.66
C LEU A 336 39.07 16.38 -12.69
N ASP A 337 39.88 15.94 -11.72
CA ASP A 337 40.55 16.86 -10.77
C ASP A 337 41.64 17.68 -11.47
N THR A 338 42.50 17.03 -12.27
CA THR A 338 43.70 17.69 -12.82
C THR A 338 43.42 18.58 -14.03
N GLU A 339 42.50 18.20 -14.92
CA GLU A 339 42.23 18.94 -16.16
C GLU A 339 40.99 19.83 -16.08
N TYR A 340 39.99 19.43 -15.29
CA TYR A 340 38.70 20.10 -15.19
C TYR A 340 38.41 20.67 -13.79
N HIS A 341 39.33 20.49 -12.83
CA HIS A 341 39.22 21.01 -11.46
C HIS A 341 37.99 20.53 -10.67
N HIS A 342 37.44 19.36 -11.04
CA HIS A 342 36.35 18.70 -10.32
C HIS A 342 36.86 17.52 -9.51
N LYS A 343 36.90 17.66 -8.18
CA LYS A 343 37.07 16.50 -7.30
C LYS A 343 35.77 15.72 -7.21
N VAL A 344 35.85 14.39 -7.25
CA VAL A 344 34.67 13.52 -7.32
C VAL A 344 34.45 12.74 -6.03
N ALA A 345 33.17 12.55 -5.69
CA ALA A 345 32.69 11.60 -4.71
C ALA A 345 31.86 10.53 -5.43
N LEU A 346 32.48 9.38 -5.73
CA LEU A 346 31.86 8.31 -6.51
C LEU A 346 30.90 7.47 -5.65
N ILE A 347 29.66 7.31 -6.11
CA ILE A 347 28.72 6.32 -5.62
C ILE A 347 28.71 5.16 -6.62
N ALA A 348 29.48 4.11 -6.36
CA ALA A 348 29.57 2.95 -7.23
C ALA A 348 28.38 2.00 -7.00
N VAL A 349 27.35 2.12 -7.85
CA VAL A 349 26.23 1.18 -7.88
C VAL A 349 26.59 -0.03 -8.74
N LEU A 350 26.56 -1.20 -8.12
CA LEU A 350 26.96 -2.48 -8.70
C LEU A 350 25.72 -3.32 -9.06
N LEU A 351 25.73 -4.01 -10.20
CA LEU A 351 24.72 -5.03 -10.48
C LEU A 351 25.05 -6.34 -9.75
N ASP A 352 26.35 -6.68 -9.65
CA ASP A 352 26.88 -7.67 -8.73
C ASP A 352 27.53 -7.02 -7.51
N ALA A 353 26.71 -6.64 -6.52
CA ALA A 353 27.17 -6.21 -5.19
C ALA A 353 27.55 -7.41 -4.29
N SER A 354 28.40 -8.31 -4.79
CA SER A 354 29.06 -9.34 -3.99
C SER A 354 30.11 -8.72 -3.06
N THR A 355 30.45 -9.37 -1.95
CA THR A 355 31.52 -8.90 -1.05
C THR A 355 32.83 -8.67 -1.79
N THR A 356 33.13 -9.50 -2.80
CA THR A 356 34.31 -9.34 -3.67
C THR A 356 34.29 -8.01 -4.40
N ASN A 357 33.21 -7.68 -5.12
CA ASN A 357 33.12 -6.41 -5.84
C ASN A 357 33.04 -5.22 -4.89
N MET A 358 32.29 -5.33 -3.79
CA MET A 358 32.23 -4.26 -2.78
C MET A 358 33.62 -3.94 -2.22
N THR A 359 34.41 -4.96 -1.86
CA THR A 359 35.78 -4.78 -1.35
C THR A 359 36.68 -4.15 -2.41
N LYS A 360 36.52 -4.55 -3.68
CA LYS A 360 37.31 -4.04 -4.81
C LYS A 360 37.04 -2.55 -5.07
N PHE A 361 35.78 -2.12 -5.01
CA PHE A 361 35.37 -0.74 -5.34
C PHE A 361 35.39 0.23 -4.16
N ALA A 362 35.35 -0.26 -2.91
CA ALA A 362 35.35 0.62 -1.74
C ALA A 362 36.49 1.65 -1.68
N PRO A 363 37.76 1.32 -2.02
CA PRO A 363 38.87 2.28 -1.87
C PRO A 363 38.75 3.55 -2.71
N ILE A 364 37.96 3.53 -3.79
CA ILE A 364 37.74 4.68 -4.69
C ILE A 364 36.34 5.30 -4.51
N SER A 365 35.51 4.75 -3.63
CA SER A 365 34.10 5.12 -3.53
C SER A 365 33.83 5.99 -2.31
N TYR A 366 33.03 7.04 -2.48
CA TYR A 366 32.33 7.71 -1.38
C TYR A 366 31.21 6.82 -0.81
N GLY A 367 30.53 6.08 -1.69
CA GLY A 367 29.51 5.12 -1.31
C GLY A 367 29.41 3.96 -2.30
N LEU A 368 28.91 2.84 -1.82
CA LEU A 368 28.56 1.68 -2.64
C LEU A 368 27.04 1.56 -2.72
N GLY A 369 26.54 0.99 -3.80
CA GLY A 369 25.11 0.71 -3.94
C GLY A 369 24.80 -0.53 -4.76
N ASP A 370 23.51 -0.87 -4.82
CA ASP A 370 22.98 -1.88 -5.73
C ASP A 370 21.76 -1.36 -6.49
N TRP A 371 21.39 -2.06 -7.57
CA TRP A 371 20.16 -1.74 -8.30
C TRP A 371 18.88 -2.10 -7.54
N GLY A 372 18.99 -2.84 -6.44
CA GLY A 372 17.88 -3.32 -5.60
C GLY A 372 17.28 -4.65 -6.04
N THR A 373 16.62 -5.35 -5.12
CA THR A 373 15.95 -6.64 -5.39
C THR A 373 14.45 -6.44 -5.66
N ARG A 374 13.91 -7.15 -6.65
CA ARG A 374 12.56 -6.93 -7.22
C ARG A 374 11.48 -7.93 -6.79
N ASN A 375 11.84 -8.92 -5.96
CA ASN A 375 10.92 -9.93 -5.44
C ASN A 375 11.07 -10.02 -3.91
N LEU A 376 9.99 -10.43 -3.23
CA LEU A 376 9.94 -10.40 -1.76
C LEU A 376 10.94 -11.38 -1.13
N ASP A 377 11.02 -12.61 -1.66
CA ASP A 377 11.92 -13.65 -1.16
C ASP A 377 13.39 -13.25 -1.26
N GLY A 378 13.81 -12.65 -2.38
CA GLY A 378 15.17 -12.17 -2.57
C GLY A 378 15.52 -11.02 -1.64
N VAL A 379 14.59 -10.07 -1.40
CA VAL A 379 14.84 -8.98 -0.44
C VAL A 379 15.04 -9.53 0.97
N ILE A 380 14.22 -10.50 1.39
CA ILE A 380 14.34 -11.13 2.72
C ILE A 380 15.65 -11.93 2.84
N ALA A 381 16.04 -12.65 1.79
CA ALA A 381 17.20 -13.55 1.81
C ALA A 381 18.55 -12.85 1.62
N ARG A 382 18.59 -11.64 1.06
CA ARG A 382 19.84 -10.91 0.79
C ARG A 382 20.63 -10.64 2.09
N SER A 383 21.95 -10.70 2.04
CA SER A 383 22.84 -10.35 3.16
C SER A 383 22.79 -8.86 3.52
N ASP A 384 23.19 -8.48 4.74
CA ASP A 384 23.30 -7.08 5.16
C ASP A 384 24.49 -6.41 4.47
N ARG A 385 24.21 -5.72 3.35
CA ARG A 385 25.22 -5.02 2.55
C ARG A 385 25.62 -3.68 3.17
N ALA A 386 24.76 -3.07 3.98
CA ALA A 386 25.10 -1.83 4.68
C ALA A 386 26.23 -2.08 5.67
N ALA A 387 26.14 -3.15 6.46
CA ALA A 387 27.19 -3.54 7.39
C ALA A 387 28.53 -3.81 6.68
N VAL A 388 28.52 -4.45 5.50
CA VAL A 388 29.73 -4.68 4.71
C VAL A 388 30.34 -3.37 4.22
N ALA A 389 29.53 -2.46 3.66
CA ALA A 389 30.00 -1.15 3.21
C ALA A 389 30.60 -0.33 4.36
N HIS A 390 29.93 -0.30 5.53
CA HIS A 390 30.44 0.41 6.72
C HIS A 390 31.73 -0.19 7.25
N GLN A 391 31.89 -1.52 7.21
CA GLN A 391 33.15 -2.19 7.58
C GLN A 391 34.29 -1.81 6.62
N LEU A 392 33.97 -1.55 5.35
CA LEU A 392 34.91 -1.06 4.35
C LEU A 392 35.14 0.47 4.43
N GLY A 393 34.47 1.17 5.35
CA GLY A 393 34.64 2.61 5.58
C GLY A 393 33.87 3.51 4.62
N VAL A 394 32.89 2.98 3.87
CA VAL A 394 32.12 3.71 2.86
C VAL A 394 30.62 3.66 3.12
N LYS A 395 29.87 4.58 2.52
CA LYS A 395 28.41 4.66 2.64
C LYS A 395 27.71 3.55 1.88
N TRP A 396 26.46 3.27 2.24
CA TRP A 396 25.59 2.35 1.52
C TRP A 396 24.33 3.01 0.94
N MET A 397 24.06 2.75 -0.34
CA MET A 397 22.87 3.20 -1.09
C MET A 397 22.14 2.00 -1.73
N PRO A 398 21.14 1.39 -1.06
CA PRO A 398 20.37 0.31 -1.67
C PRO A 398 19.38 0.86 -2.71
N GLY A 399 19.10 0.04 -3.72
CA GLY A 399 18.00 0.26 -4.65
C GLY A 399 16.65 -0.15 -4.04
N ILE A 400 15.63 0.68 -4.20
CA ILE A 400 14.25 0.44 -3.77
C ILE A 400 13.35 0.38 -5.00
N GLY A 401 12.61 -0.71 -5.16
CA GLY A 401 11.66 -0.88 -6.28
C GLY A 401 10.26 -1.22 -5.80
N VAL A 402 9.25 -0.81 -6.58
CA VAL A 402 7.84 -1.19 -6.35
C VAL A 402 7.54 -2.54 -6.97
N GLN A 403 7.79 -2.66 -8.27
CA GLN A 403 7.55 -3.82 -9.11
C GLN A 403 8.51 -3.78 -10.31
N ASP A 404 8.65 -4.88 -11.05
CA ASP A 404 9.48 -4.94 -12.25
C ASP A 404 8.94 -5.99 -13.23
N ILE A 405 8.43 -5.52 -14.37
CA ILE A 405 7.81 -6.31 -15.42
C ILE A 405 8.30 -5.81 -16.77
N ARG A 406 8.86 -6.70 -17.57
CA ARG A 406 9.58 -6.37 -18.81
C ARG A 406 8.96 -7.12 -19.99
N PRO A 407 7.88 -6.58 -20.62
CA PRO A 407 7.21 -7.26 -21.72
C PRO A 407 8.15 -7.66 -22.87
N ASN A 408 9.07 -6.75 -23.23
CA ASN A 408 10.05 -6.95 -24.30
C ASN A 408 11.04 -8.10 -24.04
N GLN A 409 11.28 -8.43 -22.77
CA GLN A 409 12.17 -9.51 -22.31
C GLN A 409 11.38 -10.75 -21.88
N SER A 410 10.05 -10.67 -21.82
CA SER A 410 9.18 -11.78 -21.40
C SER A 410 9.47 -12.27 -19.98
N VAL A 411 9.88 -11.37 -19.09
CA VAL A 411 10.17 -11.68 -17.69
C VAL A 411 9.56 -10.64 -16.74
N TYR A 412 9.29 -11.05 -15.51
CA TYR A 412 8.95 -10.16 -14.40
C TYR A 412 9.38 -10.75 -13.05
N ALA A 413 9.36 -9.92 -12.01
CA ALA A 413 9.51 -10.32 -10.61
C ALA A 413 8.20 -10.05 -9.87
N GLU A 414 7.70 -11.05 -9.13
CA GLU A 414 6.47 -10.89 -8.34
C GLU A 414 6.73 -10.03 -7.09
N SER A 415 6.04 -8.89 -7.01
CA SER A 415 6.17 -7.92 -5.90
C SER A 415 5.20 -8.16 -4.73
N VAL A 416 4.18 -9.00 -4.93
CA VAL A 416 3.12 -9.31 -3.95
C VAL A 416 2.42 -8.02 -3.50
N GLY A 417 1.78 -7.33 -4.45
CA GLY A 417 1.26 -5.97 -4.25
C GLY A 417 2.39 -4.99 -4.01
N THR A 418 2.38 -4.31 -2.86
CA THR A 418 3.49 -3.43 -2.43
C THR A 418 4.42 -4.07 -1.39
N ALA A 419 4.32 -5.38 -1.12
CA ALA A 419 5.13 -6.03 -0.08
C ALA A 419 6.64 -5.90 -0.35
N THR A 420 7.09 -6.08 -1.60
CA THR A 420 8.50 -5.89 -1.97
C THR A 420 8.99 -4.46 -1.73
N LEU A 421 8.19 -3.44 -2.04
CA LEU A 421 8.51 -2.03 -1.74
C LEU A 421 8.74 -1.84 -0.24
N ARG A 422 7.77 -2.27 0.57
CA ARG A 422 7.80 -2.10 2.02
C ARG A 422 8.97 -2.85 2.65
N GLU A 423 9.28 -4.05 2.16
CA GLU A 423 10.38 -4.85 2.67
C GLU A 423 11.76 -4.28 2.29
N ASN A 424 11.90 -3.75 1.08
CA ASN A 424 13.10 -3.01 0.66
C ASN A 424 13.36 -1.82 1.60
N TRP A 425 12.33 -1.02 1.87
CA TRP A 425 12.43 0.10 2.81
C TRP A 425 12.71 -0.34 4.24
N ARG A 426 12.02 -1.39 4.72
CA ARG A 426 12.26 -1.95 6.06
C ARG A 426 13.73 -2.32 6.22
N ARG A 427 14.33 -2.96 5.22
CA ARG A 427 15.76 -3.30 5.23
C ARG A 427 16.65 -2.06 5.24
N ALA A 428 16.42 -1.10 4.35
CA ALA A 428 17.21 0.14 4.33
C ALA A 428 17.20 0.87 5.70
N ILE A 429 16.06 0.86 6.39
CA ILE A 429 15.91 1.47 7.72
C ILE A 429 16.66 0.68 8.80
N ILE A 430 16.41 -0.64 8.93
CA ILE A 430 17.00 -1.44 10.02
C ILE A 430 18.50 -1.66 9.84
N GLU A 431 18.97 -1.71 8.59
CA GLU A 431 20.39 -1.90 8.23
C GLU A 431 21.14 -0.57 8.22
N LYS A 432 20.44 0.54 8.52
CA LYS A 432 21.02 1.87 8.63
C LYS A 432 21.73 2.30 7.34
N ALA A 433 21.08 2.12 6.19
CA ALA A 433 21.57 2.70 4.94
C ALA A 433 21.80 4.22 5.09
N ASP A 434 22.79 4.74 4.37
CA ASP A 434 23.14 6.16 4.40
C ASP A 434 22.34 6.97 3.39
N LEU A 435 22.11 6.38 2.22
CA LEU A 435 21.43 6.98 1.07
C LEU A 435 20.43 5.96 0.54
N VAL A 436 19.55 6.38 -0.37
CA VAL A 436 18.63 5.48 -1.09
C VAL A 436 18.53 5.91 -2.55
N GLN A 437 18.42 4.93 -3.46
CA GLN A 437 18.01 5.16 -4.84
C GLN A 437 16.69 4.45 -5.13
N LEU A 438 15.66 5.18 -5.58
CA LEU A 438 14.44 4.60 -6.13
C LEU A 438 14.72 4.14 -7.56
N ALA A 439 14.45 2.87 -7.85
CA ALA A 439 14.54 2.28 -9.17
C ALA A 439 13.10 2.03 -9.66
N THR A 440 12.49 2.94 -10.40
CA THR A 440 13.04 4.18 -11.01
C THR A 440 12.03 5.33 -10.97
N TRP A 441 12.42 6.56 -11.29
CA TRP A 441 11.44 7.63 -11.50
C TRP A 441 10.48 7.26 -12.65
N ASN A 442 10.99 7.00 -13.85
CA ASN A 442 10.18 6.93 -15.08
C ASN A 442 10.57 5.82 -16.07
N ASP A 443 11.20 4.71 -15.65
CA ASP A 443 11.39 3.56 -16.55
C ASP A 443 10.12 2.72 -16.66
N TYR A 444 9.25 3.14 -17.58
CA TYR A 444 8.02 2.44 -17.92
C TYR A 444 8.24 1.14 -18.70
N SER A 445 9.44 0.92 -19.27
CA SER A 445 9.72 -0.30 -20.03
C SER A 445 9.96 -1.52 -19.14
N GLU A 446 10.35 -1.25 -17.89
CA GLU A 446 10.46 -2.23 -16.82
C GLU A 446 9.30 -2.12 -15.82
N ASN A 447 8.32 -1.23 -16.05
CA ASN A 447 7.21 -0.97 -15.13
C ASN A 447 7.67 -0.60 -13.69
N THR A 448 8.86 -0.01 -13.55
CA THR A 448 9.48 0.31 -12.26
C THR A 448 9.18 1.74 -11.77
N SER A 449 8.42 2.52 -12.56
CA SER A 449 8.17 3.94 -12.33
C SER A 449 7.49 4.24 -11.00
N PHE A 450 8.03 5.22 -10.28
CA PHE A 450 7.35 5.92 -9.19
C PHE A 450 6.63 7.18 -9.66
N ALA A 451 7.11 7.82 -10.74
CA ALA A 451 6.55 9.07 -11.28
C ALA A 451 5.05 8.95 -11.56
N PRO A 452 4.26 10.03 -11.41
CA PRO A 452 2.83 9.96 -11.64
C PRO A 452 2.50 9.41 -13.04
N SER A 453 1.70 8.34 -13.07
CA SER A 453 1.40 7.61 -14.31
C SER A 453 -0.10 7.42 -14.51
N MET A 454 -0.48 6.99 -15.72
CA MET A 454 -1.88 6.61 -15.96
C MET A 454 -2.28 5.46 -15.03
N ASN A 455 -1.43 4.45 -14.86
CA ASN A 455 -1.79 3.23 -14.15
C ASN A 455 -1.87 3.37 -12.62
N HIS A 456 -1.13 4.32 -12.03
CA HIS A 456 -1.07 4.44 -10.58
C HIS A 456 -1.23 5.86 -10.03
N GLY A 457 -1.35 6.88 -10.88
CA GLY A 457 -1.35 8.28 -10.44
C GLY A 457 -0.17 8.52 -9.49
N THR A 458 -0.42 9.19 -8.36
CA THR A 458 0.58 9.43 -7.30
C THR A 458 0.67 8.33 -6.24
N ALA A 459 -0.14 7.27 -6.33
CA ALA A 459 -0.30 6.31 -5.22
C ALA A 459 1.03 5.68 -4.78
N PHE A 460 1.91 5.33 -5.73
CA PHE A 460 3.23 4.77 -5.39
C PHE A 460 4.18 5.80 -4.75
N LEU A 461 4.11 7.08 -5.12
CA LEU A 461 4.87 8.14 -4.42
C LEU A 461 4.37 8.30 -2.99
N ASP A 462 3.06 8.33 -2.81
CA ASP A 462 2.47 8.48 -1.48
C ASP A 462 2.86 7.29 -0.58
N ILE A 463 2.62 6.05 -1.04
CA ILE A 463 2.95 4.84 -0.27
C ILE A 463 4.44 4.84 0.11
N ASN A 464 5.31 5.18 -0.85
CA ASN A 464 6.76 5.32 -0.64
C ASN A 464 7.12 6.38 0.41
N ALA A 465 6.43 7.53 0.39
CA ALA A 465 6.73 8.65 1.26
C ALA A 465 6.59 8.29 2.75
N TYR A 466 5.68 7.37 3.09
CA TYR A 466 5.55 6.90 4.47
C TYR A 466 6.86 6.29 5.00
N GLN A 467 7.47 5.34 4.27
CA GLN A 467 8.73 4.74 4.72
C GLN A 467 9.93 5.66 4.50
N MET A 468 9.91 6.48 3.46
CA MET A 468 10.97 7.47 3.22
C MET A 468 11.09 8.45 4.39
N LEU A 469 9.97 8.94 4.93
CA LEU A 469 9.98 9.79 6.12
C LEU A 469 10.47 9.04 7.36
N GLN A 470 10.16 7.74 7.50
CA GLN A 470 10.73 6.91 8.57
C GLN A 470 12.25 6.81 8.45
N PHE A 471 12.76 6.62 7.23
CA PHE A 471 14.18 6.55 6.98
C PHE A 471 14.89 7.86 7.36
N LYS A 472 14.33 9.00 6.95
CA LYS A 472 14.88 10.34 7.19
C LYS A 472 14.74 10.83 8.63
N THR A 473 13.72 10.39 9.38
CA THR A 473 13.49 10.87 10.77
C THR A 473 13.85 9.85 11.85
N GLY A 474 13.97 8.57 11.49
CA GLY A 474 14.10 7.46 12.43
C GLY A 474 12.81 7.09 13.17
N ALA A 475 11.68 7.75 12.87
CA ALA A 475 10.39 7.53 13.54
C ALA A 475 9.22 7.40 12.55
N GLY A 476 8.14 6.73 12.96
CA GLY A 476 6.91 6.63 12.18
C GLY A 476 6.32 8.02 11.90
N PRO A 477 6.08 8.43 10.63
CA PRO A 477 5.50 9.73 10.34
C PRO A 477 4.05 9.78 10.83
N SER A 478 3.60 11.01 11.08
CA SER A 478 2.19 11.27 11.42
C SER A 478 1.33 11.32 10.16
N ILE A 479 0.06 10.97 10.30
CA ILE A 479 -0.91 10.99 9.21
C ILE A 479 -1.50 12.41 9.14
N GLY A 480 -0.92 13.23 8.25
CA GLY A 480 -1.39 14.60 8.04
C GLY A 480 -2.69 14.64 7.25
N GLN A 481 -2.83 13.73 6.27
CA GLN A 481 -4.05 13.55 5.49
C GLN A 481 -4.41 12.08 5.49
N GLU A 482 -5.63 11.76 5.89
CA GLU A 482 -6.11 10.38 5.85
C GLU A 482 -6.24 9.91 4.40
N ARG A 483 -5.87 8.66 4.15
CA ARG A 483 -5.79 8.07 2.81
C ARG A 483 -6.17 6.60 2.82
N VAL A 484 -6.78 6.18 1.72
CA VAL A 484 -6.97 4.77 1.39
C VAL A 484 -6.32 4.52 0.04
N TYR A 485 -5.44 3.53 -0.05
CA TYR A 485 -4.84 3.09 -1.30
C TYR A 485 -5.32 1.70 -1.63
N VAL A 486 -5.60 1.45 -2.91
CA VAL A 486 -5.93 0.12 -3.41
C VAL A 486 -4.93 -0.25 -4.49
N THR A 487 -4.29 -1.41 -4.35
CA THR A 487 -3.32 -1.95 -5.30
C THR A 487 -3.80 -3.31 -5.79
N HIS A 488 -3.88 -3.52 -7.10
CA HIS A 488 -4.33 -4.80 -7.68
C HIS A 488 -3.87 -4.97 -9.13
N ARG A 489 -3.88 -6.22 -9.64
CA ARG A 489 -3.73 -6.50 -11.07
C ARG A 489 -5.06 -6.32 -11.81
N VAL A 490 -4.99 -6.14 -13.12
CA VAL A 490 -6.18 -6.08 -14.01
C VAL A 490 -6.59 -7.45 -14.55
N GLN A 491 -5.87 -8.50 -14.18
CA GLN A 491 -6.13 -9.87 -14.58
C GLN A 491 -5.53 -10.84 -13.55
N PRO A 492 -6.08 -12.05 -13.42
CA PRO A 492 -5.38 -13.16 -12.77
C PRO A 492 -4.05 -13.46 -13.46
N TYR A 493 -3.02 -13.88 -12.71
CA TYR A 493 -1.70 -14.16 -13.29
C TYR A 493 -1.73 -15.29 -14.33
N ALA A 494 -2.65 -16.23 -14.16
CA ALA A 494 -2.83 -17.38 -15.06
C ALA A 494 -3.68 -17.06 -16.30
N ALA A 495 -4.28 -15.86 -16.38
CA ALA A 495 -5.15 -15.47 -17.49
C ALA A 495 -4.36 -15.42 -18.81
N GLN A 496 -4.95 -15.98 -19.87
CA GLN A 496 -4.35 -16.02 -21.20
C GLN A 496 -4.85 -14.83 -22.03
N PRO A 497 -3.95 -14.05 -22.66
CA PRO A 497 -4.35 -12.95 -23.50
C PRO A 497 -4.93 -13.42 -24.83
N THR A 498 -5.89 -12.66 -25.35
CA THR A 498 -6.60 -12.96 -26.63
C THR A 498 -6.05 -12.17 -27.81
N GLY A 499 -5.20 -11.16 -27.58
CA GLY A 499 -4.67 -10.24 -28.60
C GLY A 499 -3.50 -10.78 -29.44
N GLY A 500 -3.32 -12.11 -29.52
CA GLY A 500 -2.35 -12.73 -30.43
C GLY A 500 -0.87 -12.59 -30.03
N GLN A 501 -0.58 -12.28 -28.77
CA GLN A 501 0.81 -12.27 -28.27
C GLN A 501 1.44 -13.66 -28.37
N THR A 502 2.67 -13.71 -28.87
CA THR A 502 3.48 -14.94 -28.98
C THR A 502 4.53 -15.06 -27.88
N LYS A 503 4.76 -13.98 -27.13
CA LYS A 503 5.71 -13.90 -26.03
C LYS A 503 5.02 -13.35 -24.78
N LEU A 504 4.85 -14.22 -23.79
CA LEU A 504 4.23 -13.89 -22.51
C LEU A 504 5.30 -13.75 -21.42
N THR A 505 5.10 -12.82 -20.49
CA THR A 505 5.99 -12.62 -19.34
C THR A 505 5.86 -13.74 -18.32
N ALA A 506 7.01 -14.27 -17.87
CA ALA A 506 7.10 -15.28 -16.81
C ALA A 506 7.83 -14.73 -15.56
N PRO A 507 7.52 -15.24 -14.34
CA PRO A 507 8.08 -14.74 -13.08
C PRO A 507 9.53 -15.19 -12.84
N THR A 508 10.43 -14.96 -13.79
CA THR A 508 11.81 -15.48 -13.77
C THR A 508 12.87 -14.41 -13.57
N LEU A 509 12.48 -13.13 -13.51
CA LEU A 509 13.43 -12.03 -13.37
C LEU A 509 14.19 -12.12 -12.04
N GLY A 510 15.52 -11.94 -12.09
CA GLY A 510 16.38 -11.98 -10.92
C GLY A 510 16.40 -13.34 -10.21
N GLY A 511 16.02 -14.43 -10.91
CA GLY A 511 15.90 -15.76 -10.30
C GLY A 511 14.74 -15.88 -9.30
N SER A 512 13.72 -15.03 -9.43
CA SER A 512 12.55 -14.98 -8.55
C SER A 512 11.97 -16.37 -8.29
N LYS A 513 11.78 -16.70 -7.00
CA LYS A 513 11.01 -17.88 -6.58
C LYS A 513 9.72 -17.49 -5.86
N THR A 514 9.51 -16.18 -5.65
CA THR A 514 8.23 -15.64 -5.16
C THR A 514 7.13 -16.09 -6.10
N GLN A 515 6.16 -16.84 -5.56
CA GLN A 515 5.02 -17.35 -6.31
C GLN A 515 4.08 -16.21 -6.68
N PRO A 516 3.57 -16.16 -7.93
CA PRO A 516 2.58 -15.19 -8.30
C PRO A 516 1.33 -15.26 -7.43
N VAL A 517 0.78 -14.10 -7.08
CA VAL A 517 -0.45 -14.02 -6.27
C VAL A 517 -1.52 -13.17 -6.94
N ASP A 518 -2.76 -13.57 -6.73
CA ASP A 518 -3.96 -12.88 -7.22
C ASP A 518 -4.65 -12.19 -6.04
N ILE A 519 -4.18 -10.98 -5.73
CA ILE A 519 -4.66 -10.19 -4.59
C ILE A 519 -5.12 -8.78 -4.97
N VAL A 520 -6.06 -8.27 -4.18
CA VAL A 520 -6.33 -6.85 -3.99
C VAL A 520 -5.75 -6.47 -2.62
N GLU A 521 -4.82 -5.52 -2.59
CA GLU A 521 -4.27 -4.95 -1.37
C GLU A 521 -4.95 -3.61 -1.07
N VAL A 522 -5.44 -3.43 0.15
CA VAL A 522 -5.99 -2.18 0.66
C VAL A 522 -5.09 -1.68 1.79
N GLN A 523 -4.58 -0.46 1.65
CA GLN A 523 -3.77 0.22 2.65
C GLN A 523 -4.54 1.42 3.17
N THR A 524 -4.74 1.51 4.48
CA THR A 524 -5.46 2.62 5.12
C THR A 524 -4.51 3.36 6.05
N TYR A 525 -4.49 4.68 5.94
CA TYR A 525 -3.77 5.58 6.82
C TYR A 525 -4.80 6.50 7.45
N LEU A 526 -5.22 6.17 8.67
CA LEU A 526 -6.35 6.81 9.34
C LEU A 526 -5.93 7.38 10.70
N ASN A 527 -6.52 8.50 11.09
CA ASN A 527 -6.34 9.11 12.41
C ASN A 527 -7.28 8.48 13.45
N THR A 528 -8.40 7.92 13.00
CA THR A 528 -9.38 7.24 13.86
C THR A 528 -9.71 5.85 13.31
N ALA A 529 -10.04 4.92 14.22
CA ALA A 529 -10.54 3.62 13.79
C ALA A 529 -11.80 3.78 12.94
N SER A 530 -11.81 3.19 11.74
CA SER A 530 -12.86 3.42 10.75
C SER A 530 -13.43 2.11 10.22
N ALA A 531 -14.72 2.10 9.87
CA ALA A 531 -15.30 1.00 9.13
C ALA A 531 -14.84 1.05 7.68
N VAL A 532 -14.32 -0.05 7.17
CA VAL A 532 -13.82 -0.18 5.79
C VAL A 532 -14.63 -1.23 5.06
N THR A 533 -15.22 -0.83 3.94
CA THR A 533 -15.92 -1.70 2.99
C THR A 533 -15.08 -1.85 1.73
N VAL A 534 -14.81 -3.10 1.33
CA VAL A 534 -14.03 -3.43 0.13
C VAL A 534 -14.91 -4.25 -0.80
N THR A 535 -15.05 -3.79 -2.04
CA THR A 535 -15.76 -4.48 -3.12
C THR A 535 -14.74 -5.02 -4.11
N VAL A 536 -14.79 -6.32 -4.39
CA VAL A 536 -14.00 -6.99 -5.43
C VAL A 536 -14.95 -7.84 -6.28
N GLY A 537 -15.17 -7.43 -7.52
CA GLY A 537 -16.23 -7.98 -8.34
C GLY A 537 -17.60 -7.78 -7.68
N ASN A 538 -18.35 -8.87 -7.49
CA ASN A 538 -19.63 -8.86 -6.78
C ASN A 538 -19.51 -9.14 -5.27
N THR A 539 -18.29 -9.38 -4.79
CA THR A 539 -18.06 -9.71 -3.37
C THR A 539 -17.81 -8.44 -2.58
N VAL A 540 -18.49 -8.30 -1.44
CA VAL A 540 -18.31 -7.20 -0.50
C VAL A 540 -17.73 -7.75 0.81
N HIS A 541 -16.62 -7.16 1.23
CA HIS A 541 -15.96 -7.43 2.50
C HIS A 541 -16.06 -6.20 3.40
N THR A 542 -16.14 -6.41 4.71
CA THR A 542 -16.10 -5.33 5.70
C THR A 542 -15.12 -5.67 6.81
N TYR A 543 -14.48 -4.65 7.36
CA TYR A 543 -13.65 -4.76 8.57
C TYR A 543 -13.49 -3.39 9.22
N THR A 544 -13.05 -3.37 10.48
CA THR A 544 -12.65 -2.14 11.15
C THR A 544 -11.14 -2.00 11.09
N ALA A 545 -10.66 -0.95 10.43
CA ALA A 545 -9.24 -0.58 10.44
C ALA A 545 -8.97 0.25 11.71
N PRO A 546 -7.92 -0.06 12.49
CA PRO A 546 -7.49 0.81 13.58
C PRO A 546 -6.93 2.14 13.05
N ALA A 547 -6.77 3.12 13.93
CA ALA A 547 -5.96 4.30 13.64
C ALA A 547 -4.51 3.90 13.35
N GLY A 548 -3.83 4.66 12.49
CA GLY A 548 -2.50 4.38 11.96
C GLY A 548 -2.52 3.77 10.56
N ALA A 549 -1.36 3.27 10.13
CA ALA A 549 -1.20 2.54 8.89
C ALA A 549 -1.64 1.07 9.07
N THR A 550 -2.59 0.61 8.26
CA THR A 550 -3.06 -0.78 8.22
C THR A 550 -3.06 -1.29 6.78
N ILE A 551 -2.68 -2.55 6.59
CA ILE A 551 -2.73 -3.23 5.28
C ILE A 551 -3.58 -4.48 5.42
N LYS A 552 -4.47 -4.71 4.45
CA LYS A 552 -5.26 -5.94 4.36
C LYS A 552 -5.38 -6.38 2.91
N THR A 553 -5.29 -7.68 2.67
CA THR A 553 -5.42 -8.27 1.33
C THR A 553 -6.71 -9.06 1.19
N PHE A 554 -7.21 -9.11 -0.04
CA PHE A 554 -8.40 -9.83 -0.46
C PHE A 554 -8.08 -10.60 -1.74
N PRO A 555 -8.77 -11.72 -2.04
CA PRO A 555 -8.59 -12.42 -3.32
C PRO A 555 -8.96 -11.52 -4.49
N LEU A 556 -8.18 -11.57 -5.57
CA LEU A 556 -8.51 -10.90 -6.82
C LEU A 556 -9.61 -11.69 -7.55
N VAL A 557 -10.68 -11.00 -7.95
CA VAL A 557 -11.80 -11.57 -8.71
C VAL A 557 -12.16 -10.60 -9.85
N ALA A 558 -12.68 -11.14 -10.95
CA ALA A 558 -13.14 -10.34 -12.08
C ALA A 558 -14.21 -9.32 -11.68
N GLY A 559 -14.18 -8.14 -12.30
CA GLY A 559 -15.09 -7.02 -12.05
C GLY A 559 -14.41 -5.80 -11.42
N THR A 560 -15.20 -4.96 -10.77
CA THR A 560 -14.74 -3.68 -10.21
C THR A 560 -14.03 -3.87 -8.87
N VAL A 561 -13.06 -2.99 -8.58
CA VAL A 561 -12.37 -2.95 -7.29
C VAL A 561 -12.56 -1.59 -6.64
N LYS A 562 -13.04 -1.57 -5.38
CA LYS A 562 -13.26 -0.33 -4.62
C LYS A 562 -13.02 -0.57 -3.13
N ALA A 563 -12.43 0.40 -2.44
CA ALA A 563 -12.43 0.46 -0.98
C ALA A 563 -13.01 1.80 -0.50
N VAL A 564 -13.82 1.75 0.56
CA VAL A 564 -14.43 2.91 1.21
C VAL A 564 -14.17 2.83 2.70
N ALA A 565 -13.52 3.83 3.28
CA ALA A 565 -13.42 4.00 4.73
C ALA A 565 -14.39 5.10 5.18
N VAL A 566 -15.14 4.84 6.25
CA VAL A 566 -16.10 5.79 6.82
C VAL A 566 -15.87 5.92 8.32
N HIS A 567 -15.77 7.17 8.79
CA HIS A 567 -15.84 7.53 10.21
C HIS A 567 -16.44 8.92 10.38
N GLY A 568 -17.38 9.07 11.33
CA GLY A 568 -18.15 10.31 11.49
C GLY A 568 -18.81 10.73 10.17
N TYR A 569 -18.54 11.97 9.74
CA TYR A 569 -19.00 12.53 8.47
C TYR A 569 -17.97 12.40 7.33
N THR A 570 -16.83 11.74 7.58
CA THR A 570 -15.76 11.59 6.61
C THR A 570 -15.90 10.26 5.86
N THR A 571 -15.88 10.34 4.53
CA THR A 571 -15.83 9.19 3.63
C THR A 571 -14.57 9.28 2.75
N ILE A 572 -13.74 8.25 2.76
CA ILE A 572 -12.56 8.14 1.91
C ILE A 572 -12.81 7.01 0.91
N THR A 573 -12.94 7.34 -0.37
CA THR A 573 -13.24 6.35 -1.42
C THR A 573 -12.07 6.20 -2.39
N ALA A 574 -11.51 5.00 -2.46
CA ALA A 574 -10.55 4.58 -3.46
C ALA A 574 -11.25 3.62 -4.45
N ALA A 575 -11.75 4.15 -5.55
CA ALA A 575 -12.41 3.38 -6.60
C ALA A 575 -11.46 3.21 -7.79
N SER A 576 -11.15 1.97 -8.16
CA SER A 576 -10.28 1.71 -9.30
C SER A 576 -11.03 1.91 -10.61
N PRO A 577 -10.51 2.70 -11.56
CA PRO A 577 -11.06 2.77 -12.92
C PRO A 577 -10.70 1.52 -13.74
N TYR A 578 -9.86 0.63 -13.20
CA TYR A 578 -9.39 -0.56 -13.88
C TYR A 578 -10.20 -1.78 -13.47
N MET A 579 -10.94 -2.34 -14.42
CA MET A 579 -11.68 -3.58 -14.21
C MET A 579 -10.74 -4.78 -14.28
N VAL A 580 -10.96 -5.76 -13.41
CA VAL A 580 -10.30 -7.06 -13.48
C VAL A 580 -11.01 -7.94 -14.50
N THR A 581 -10.29 -8.52 -15.47
CA THR A 581 -10.83 -9.44 -16.47
C THR A 581 -10.10 -10.78 -16.47
N ALA A 582 -10.86 -11.86 -16.70
CA ALA A 582 -10.28 -13.20 -16.91
C ALA A 582 -9.84 -13.43 -18.36
N GLN A 583 -10.19 -12.53 -19.29
CA GLN A 583 -9.89 -12.62 -20.72
C GLN A 583 -9.26 -11.30 -21.20
N PRO A 584 -8.02 -11.01 -20.77
CA PRO A 584 -7.33 -9.80 -21.21
C PRO A 584 -7.06 -9.85 -22.71
N VAL A 585 -7.02 -8.69 -23.38
CA VAL A 585 -6.52 -8.62 -24.77
C VAL A 585 -5.00 -8.66 -24.77
N ILE A 586 -4.38 -7.89 -23.87
CA ILE A 586 -2.93 -7.83 -23.69
C ILE A 586 -2.61 -8.31 -22.27
N GLN A 587 -1.63 -9.20 -22.13
CA GLN A 587 -1.11 -9.61 -20.83
C GLN A 587 -0.47 -8.42 -20.13
N ASP A 588 -1.00 -8.08 -18.96
CA ASP A 588 -0.44 -7.10 -18.05
C ASP A 588 -0.45 -7.65 -16.62
N LEU A 589 0.74 -7.98 -16.13
CA LEU A 589 0.94 -8.50 -14.77
C LEU A 589 1.34 -7.40 -13.78
N SER A 590 1.28 -6.13 -14.19
CA SER A 590 1.55 -4.99 -13.31
C SER A 590 0.44 -4.75 -12.33
N TYR A 591 0.84 -4.35 -11.12
CA TYR A 591 -0.04 -3.79 -10.14
C TYR A 591 -0.36 -2.35 -10.51
N ARG A 592 -1.65 -2.09 -10.61
CA ARG A 592 -2.26 -0.76 -10.66
C ARG A 592 -2.46 -0.27 -9.23
N ALA A 593 -2.49 1.05 -9.04
CA ALA A 593 -2.79 1.62 -7.75
C ALA A 593 -3.73 2.83 -7.87
N VAL A 594 -4.58 3.04 -6.87
CA VAL A 594 -5.46 4.22 -6.82
C VAL A 594 -5.49 4.80 -5.41
N THR A 595 -5.62 6.12 -5.36
CA THR A 595 -5.69 6.90 -4.12
C THR A 595 -7.13 7.34 -3.85
N GLY A 596 -7.59 7.12 -2.62
CA GLY A 596 -8.82 7.69 -2.09
C GLY A 596 -8.52 8.90 -1.21
N THR A 597 -9.29 9.96 -1.41
CA THR A 597 -9.19 11.23 -0.67
C THR A 597 -10.43 11.41 0.20
N PRO A 598 -10.30 11.95 1.43
CA PRO A 598 -11.42 12.21 2.31
C PRO A 598 -12.37 13.25 1.72
N VAL A 599 -13.66 12.97 1.82
CA VAL A 599 -14.76 13.89 1.59
C VAL A 599 -15.55 13.97 2.89
N VAL A 600 -15.74 15.19 3.40
CA VAL A 600 -16.52 15.45 4.62
C VAL A 600 -17.91 15.92 4.23
N ASP A 601 -18.95 15.29 4.77
CA ASP A 601 -20.33 15.77 4.65
C ASP A 601 -20.55 16.95 5.61
N ILE A 602 -20.16 18.14 5.15
CA ILE A 602 -20.23 19.40 5.90
C ILE A 602 -21.68 19.73 6.29
N ALA A 603 -22.67 19.33 5.48
CA ALA A 603 -24.07 19.63 5.75
C ALA A 603 -24.61 18.78 6.90
N ALA A 604 -24.27 17.49 6.93
CA ALA A 604 -24.60 16.61 8.05
C ALA A 604 -23.88 17.05 9.34
N GLU A 605 -22.60 17.39 9.25
CA GLU A 605 -21.82 17.89 10.39
C GLU A 605 -22.41 19.19 10.96
N ALA A 606 -22.78 20.15 10.10
CA ALA A 606 -23.38 21.41 10.51
C ALA A 606 -24.75 21.20 11.15
N LYS A 607 -25.57 20.30 10.61
CA LYS A 607 -26.90 19.98 11.16
C LYS A 607 -26.79 19.41 12.57
N ASP A 608 -25.86 18.50 12.81
CA ASP A 608 -25.66 17.90 14.13
C ASP A 608 -25.05 18.89 15.12
N LYS A 609 -24.14 19.78 14.68
CA LYS A 609 -23.66 20.91 15.51
C LYS A 609 -24.81 21.86 15.90
N THR A 610 -25.67 22.20 14.95
CA THR A 610 -26.82 23.08 15.21
C THR A 610 -27.82 22.42 16.17
N ALA A 611 -28.05 21.12 16.03
CA ALA A 611 -28.89 20.36 16.94
C ALA A 611 -28.29 20.28 18.36
N ALA A 612 -26.97 20.11 18.48
CA ALA A 612 -26.26 20.13 19.75
C ALA A 612 -26.31 21.52 20.43
N GLU A 613 -26.15 22.60 19.66
CA GLU A 613 -26.30 23.98 20.16
C GLU A 613 -27.74 24.29 20.59
N ALA A 614 -28.74 23.83 19.84
CA ALA A 614 -30.15 23.95 20.22
C ALA A 614 -30.47 23.16 21.50
N ALA A 615 -29.90 21.96 21.66
CA ALA A 615 -30.04 21.16 22.88
C ALA A 615 -29.34 21.82 24.08
N ALA A 616 -28.15 22.40 23.88
CA ALA A 616 -27.43 23.15 24.91
C ALA A 616 -28.18 24.42 25.31
N LYS A 617 -28.77 25.14 24.36
CA LYS A 617 -29.62 26.31 24.61
C LYS A 617 -30.89 25.92 25.37
N ALA A 618 -31.55 24.83 24.97
CA ALA A 618 -32.72 24.32 25.69
C ALA A 618 -32.38 23.87 27.12
N ALA A 619 -31.19 23.28 27.33
CA ALA A 619 -30.71 22.94 28.67
C ALA A 619 -30.40 24.19 29.52
N ALA A 620 -29.83 25.24 28.92
CA ALA A 620 -29.58 26.51 29.58
C ALA A 620 -30.87 27.28 29.89
N GLU A 621 -31.85 27.29 28.99
CA GLU A 621 -33.18 27.85 29.20
C GLU A 621 -33.95 27.09 30.28
N LYS A 622 -33.85 25.76 30.30
CA LYS A 622 -34.40 24.93 31.39
C LYS A 622 -33.75 25.27 32.73
N ALA A 623 -32.43 25.40 32.77
CA ALA A 623 -31.71 25.80 33.99
C ALA A 623 -32.08 27.23 34.44
N ALA A 624 -32.29 28.15 33.50
CA ALA A 624 -32.75 29.51 33.77
C ALA A 624 -34.21 29.54 34.24
N ALA A 625 -35.09 28.69 33.69
CA ALA A 625 -36.47 28.55 34.12
C ALA A 625 -36.58 27.90 35.50
N GLU A 626 -35.72 26.91 35.81
CA GLU A 626 -35.61 26.33 37.15
C GLU A 626 -35.09 27.35 38.18
N LYS A 627 -34.14 28.22 37.77
CA LYS A 627 -33.67 29.36 38.59
C LYS A 627 -34.76 30.42 38.79
N ALA A 628 -35.49 30.78 37.74
CA ALA A 628 -36.59 31.74 37.81
C ALA A 628 -37.78 31.19 38.62
N ALA A 629 -38.05 29.88 38.55
CA ALA A 629 -39.03 29.21 39.41
C ALA A 629 -38.58 29.19 40.88
N ALA A 630 -37.27 29.03 41.15
CA ALA A 630 -36.72 29.16 42.50
C ALA A 630 -36.81 30.60 43.04
N GLU A 631 -36.57 31.61 42.19
CA GLU A 631 -36.69 33.04 42.53
C GLU A 631 -38.16 33.49 42.69
N ALA A 632 -39.08 32.99 41.86
CA ALA A 632 -40.52 33.23 42.00
C ALA A 632 -41.09 32.55 43.25
N LYS A 633 -40.57 31.36 43.60
CA LYS A 633 -40.86 30.71 44.88
C LYS A 633 -40.32 31.54 46.05
N ALA A 634 -39.13 32.13 45.94
CA ALA A 634 -38.58 33.03 46.96
C ALA A 634 -39.39 34.34 47.11
N ALA A 635 -39.95 34.86 46.02
CA ALA A 635 -40.83 36.04 46.04
C ALA A 635 -42.22 35.72 46.61
N ALA A 636 -42.79 34.56 46.31
CA ALA A 636 -44.03 34.08 46.93
C ALA A 636 -43.84 33.77 48.44
N ASP A 637 -42.69 33.21 48.81
CA ASP A 637 -42.30 32.97 50.20
C ASP A 637 -42.09 34.31 50.96
N ALA A 638 -41.68 35.39 50.29
CA ALA A 638 -41.61 36.75 50.86
C ALA A 638 -43.00 37.39 51.06
N ALA A 639 -43.99 37.07 50.21
CA ALA A 639 -45.37 37.53 50.36
C ALA A 639 -46.14 36.74 51.44
N ALA A 640 -45.81 35.46 51.67
CA ALA A 640 -46.42 34.63 52.70
C ALA A 640 -45.81 34.82 54.10
N LYS A 641 -44.56 35.34 54.20
CA LYS A 641 -43.87 35.63 55.47
C LYS A 641 -44.47 36.82 56.25
N ALA A 642 -45.35 37.61 55.64
CA ALA A 642 -46.11 38.65 56.35
C ALA A 642 -47.33 38.12 57.13
N ALA A 643 -47.66 36.82 57.05
CA ALA A 643 -48.92 36.29 57.58
C ALA A 643 -48.80 35.07 58.51
N ALA A 644 -47.61 34.63 58.93
CA ALA A 644 -47.55 33.46 59.83
C ALA A 644 -46.27 33.33 60.67
N GLU A 645 -45.88 34.38 61.38
CA GLU A 645 -45.14 34.20 62.65
C GLU A 645 -46.12 33.69 63.74
N LYS A 646 -46.53 32.41 63.66
CA LYS A 646 -47.15 31.72 64.81
C LYS A 646 -47.23 30.19 64.67
N LYS A 647 -46.10 29.50 64.47
CA LYS A 647 -45.83 28.17 65.06
C LYS A 647 -44.46 27.68 64.62
N ALA A 648 -43.45 28.12 65.37
CA ALA A 648 -42.20 27.41 65.45
C ALA A 648 -42.42 26.05 66.16
N ALA A 649 -41.48 25.13 65.91
CA ALA A 649 -41.33 23.81 66.51
C ALA A 649 -42.22 22.71 65.91
N ASP A 650 -41.74 22.07 64.83
CA ASP A 650 -41.33 20.66 64.91
C ASP A 650 -40.61 20.18 63.64
N ALA A 651 -39.64 19.30 63.86
CA ALA A 651 -39.08 18.35 62.88
C ALA A 651 -38.09 18.87 61.81
N LYS A 652 -36.98 19.42 62.32
CA LYS A 652 -35.61 19.33 61.79
C LYS A 652 -35.15 17.85 61.65
N ALA A 653 -35.82 17.05 60.81
CA ALA A 653 -35.49 15.62 60.62
C ALA A 653 -35.58 15.09 59.17
N ALA A 654 -36.03 15.87 58.18
CA ALA A 654 -36.12 15.39 56.79
C ALA A 654 -35.04 15.95 55.83
N ALA A 655 -34.32 17.01 56.22
CA ALA A 655 -33.33 17.67 55.36
C ALA A 655 -32.00 16.91 55.22
N ASP A 656 -31.65 16.07 56.20
CA ASP A 656 -30.39 15.31 56.16
C ASP A 656 -30.49 14.01 55.34
N ALA A 657 -31.70 13.56 54.98
CA ALA A 657 -31.91 12.34 54.19
C ALA A 657 -31.85 12.56 52.67
N ALA A 658 -32.24 13.74 52.17
CA ALA A 658 -32.21 14.03 50.74
C ALA A 658 -30.82 14.50 50.25
N ALA A 659 -30.07 15.22 51.09
CA ALA A 659 -28.71 15.66 50.75
C ALA A 659 -27.68 14.50 50.80
N LYS A 660 -27.88 13.50 51.66
CA LYS A 660 -27.03 12.29 51.66
C LYS A 660 -27.31 11.35 50.49
N LYS A 661 -28.54 11.29 49.95
CA LYS A 661 -28.85 10.45 48.78
C LYS A 661 -28.28 11.01 47.48
N ALA A 662 -28.41 12.32 47.26
CA ALA A 662 -27.86 12.98 46.07
C ALA A 662 -26.31 13.06 46.09
N ALA A 663 -25.70 13.22 47.27
CA ALA A 663 -24.24 13.16 47.41
C ALA A 663 -23.69 11.72 47.28
N ALA A 664 -24.43 10.70 47.72
CA ALA A 664 -24.04 9.29 47.58
C ALA A 664 -24.17 8.78 46.13
N GLU A 665 -25.20 9.18 45.38
CA GLU A 665 -25.39 8.76 43.97
C GLU A 665 -24.37 9.42 43.04
N LYS A 666 -23.99 10.69 43.29
CA LYS A 666 -22.91 11.36 42.55
C LYS A 666 -21.53 10.82 42.94
N ALA A 667 -21.29 10.52 44.22
CA ALA A 667 -20.05 9.88 44.65
C ALA A 667 -19.91 8.43 44.14
N ALA A 668 -21.02 7.68 44.01
CA ALA A 668 -21.02 6.33 43.45
C ALA A 668 -20.78 6.34 41.93
N ALA A 669 -21.33 7.31 41.19
CA ALA A 669 -21.06 7.49 39.76
C ALA A 669 -19.62 7.96 39.48
N ASP A 670 -19.11 8.92 40.26
CA ASP A 670 -17.72 9.40 40.15
C ASP A 670 -16.71 8.30 40.59
N ALA A 671 -17.07 7.45 41.56
CA ALA A 671 -16.27 6.28 41.96
C ALA A 671 -16.33 5.14 40.93
N ALA A 672 -17.48 4.89 40.30
CA ALA A 672 -17.62 3.91 39.22
C ALA A 672 -16.86 4.33 37.95
N ALA A 673 -16.88 5.63 37.61
CA ALA A 673 -16.10 6.17 36.50
C ALA A 673 -14.58 6.15 36.78
N LYS A 674 -14.15 6.48 38.01
CA LYS A 674 -12.74 6.32 38.41
C LYS A 674 -12.30 4.87 38.50
N LYS A 675 -13.16 3.95 38.94
CA LYS A 675 -12.88 2.51 38.97
C LYS A 675 -12.80 1.92 37.56
N ALA A 676 -13.71 2.28 36.65
CA ALA A 676 -13.64 1.86 35.25
C ALA A 676 -12.44 2.44 34.50
N ALA A 677 -12.06 3.70 34.78
CA ALA A 677 -10.85 4.31 34.24
C ALA A 677 -9.57 3.69 34.81
N ALA A 678 -9.55 3.34 36.10
CA ALA A 678 -8.44 2.64 36.74
C ALA A 678 -8.32 1.18 36.30
N GLU A 679 -9.42 0.46 36.11
CA GLU A 679 -9.45 -0.91 35.58
C GLU A 679 -9.03 -0.95 34.12
N LYS A 680 -9.43 0.03 33.31
CA LYS A 680 -8.93 0.18 31.93
C LYS A 680 -7.45 0.55 31.89
N ALA A 681 -6.99 1.46 32.75
CA ALA A 681 -5.57 1.81 32.84
C ALA A 681 -4.71 0.65 33.34
N ALA A 682 -5.23 -0.15 34.29
CA ALA A 682 -4.58 -1.37 34.77
C ALA A 682 -4.56 -2.48 33.72
N ALA A 683 -5.63 -2.65 32.93
CA ALA A 683 -5.67 -3.58 31.81
C ALA A 683 -4.73 -3.16 30.66
N ASP A 684 -4.67 -1.87 30.33
CA ASP A 684 -3.77 -1.32 29.32
C ASP A 684 -2.29 -1.42 29.79
N ALA A 685 -2.02 -1.24 31.08
CA ALA A 685 -0.68 -1.45 31.66
C ALA A 685 -0.30 -2.94 31.71
N ALA A 686 -1.23 -3.84 32.04
CA ALA A 686 -1.00 -5.28 32.03
C ALA A 686 -0.76 -5.83 30.61
N ALA A 687 -1.49 -5.33 29.61
CA ALA A 687 -1.29 -5.69 28.21
C ALA A 687 0.07 -5.21 27.66
N LYS A 688 0.49 -3.99 28.03
CA LYS A 688 1.84 -3.47 27.69
C LYS A 688 2.94 -4.30 28.34
N LYS A 689 2.77 -4.67 29.62
CA LYS A 689 3.72 -5.52 30.35
C LYS A 689 3.82 -6.92 29.72
N SER A 690 2.69 -7.56 29.40
CA SER A 690 2.70 -8.90 28.79
C SER A 690 3.28 -8.91 27.36
N ALA A 691 3.06 -7.83 26.59
CA ALA A 691 3.66 -7.67 25.26
C ALA A 691 5.18 -7.49 25.32
N ALA A 692 5.67 -6.66 26.27
CA ALA A 692 7.10 -6.47 26.49
C ALA A 692 7.80 -7.76 26.95
N GLU A 693 7.19 -8.51 27.88
CA GLU A 693 7.72 -9.79 28.37
C GLU A 693 7.77 -10.86 27.27
N LYS A 694 6.73 -10.94 26.42
CA LYS A 694 6.73 -11.87 25.27
C LYS A 694 7.78 -11.49 24.23
N SER A 695 7.96 -10.19 23.96
CA SER A 695 9.01 -9.69 23.05
C SER A 695 10.43 -10.02 23.57
N ALA A 696 10.67 -9.85 24.87
CA ALA A 696 11.93 -10.22 25.50
C ALA A 696 12.20 -11.74 25.41
N ALA A 697 11.18 -12.57 25.65
CA ALA A 697 11.30 -14.03 25.52
C ALA A 697 11.59 -14.48 24.07
N ILE A 698 10.97 -13.85 23.07
CA ILE A 698 11.24 -14.12 21.65
C ILE A 698 12.67 -13.71 21.27
N THR A 699 13.14 -12.57 21.79
CA THR A 699 14.52 -12.11 21.56
C THR A 699 15.56 -13.08 22.14
N ALA A 700 15.31 -13.58 23.35
CA ALA A 700 16.14 -14.60 23.98
C ALA A 700 16.13 -15.92 23.19
N ALA A 701 14.96 -16.33 22.67
CA ALA A 701 14.82 -17.51 21.82
C ALA A 701 15.61 -17.39 20.50
N ALA A 702 15.51 -16.24 19.82
CA ALA A 702 16.25 -15.99 18.59
C ALA A 702 17.77 -16.04 18.81
N THR A 703 18.24 -15.48 19.94
CA THR A 703 19.66 -15.56 20.35
C THR A 703 20.09 -17.00 20.60
N ALA A 704 19.28 -17.80 21.30
CA ALA A 704 19.56 -19.22 21.55
C ALA A 704 19.62 -20.04 20.24
N THR A 705 18.71 -19.79 19.29
CA THR A 705 18.74 -20.45 17.97
C THR A 705 19.98 -20.08 17.17
N LYS A 706 20.38 -18.79 17.16
CA LYS A 706 21.61 -18.33 16.50
C LYS A 706 22.86 -19.01 17.09
N ASN A 707 22.99 -19.02 18.41
CA ASN A 707 24.12 -19.65 19.10
C ASN A 707 24.13 -21.17 18.88
N GLY A 708 22.95 -21.80 18.91
CA GLY A 708 22.78 -23.22 18.62
C GLY A 708 23.20 -23.56 17.19
N ALA A 709 22.78 -22.77 16.20
CA ALA A 709 23.14 -22.99 14.79
C ALA A 709 24.66 -22.87 14.58
N ALA A 710 25.31 -21.90 15.22
CA ALA A 710 26.77 -21.78 15.19
C ALA A 710 27.47 -23.00 15.82
N ALA A 711 26.98 -23.49 16.97
CA ALA A 711 27.51 -24.71 17.60
C ALA A 711 27.28 -25.96 16.73
N TYR A 712 26.11 -26.07 16.09
CA TYR A 712 25.78 -27.16 15.17
C TYR A 712 26.65 -27.15 13.92
N SER A 713 26.89 -25.99 13.32
CA SER A 713 27.81 -25.85 12.18
C SER A 713 29.23 -26.28 12.57
N LYS A 714 29.70 -25.88 13.76
CA LYS A 714 31.05 -26.18 14.25
C LYS A 714 31.25 -27.64 14.65
N TYR A 715 30.27 -28.27 15.31
CA TYR A 715 30.44 -29.56 15.96
C TYR A 715 29.41 -30.63 15.58
N GLY A 716 28.41 -30.32 14.76
CA GLY A 716 27.31 -31.23 14.43
C GLY A 716 27.73 -32.54 13.75
N THR A 717 28.86 -32.55 13.04
CA THR A 717 29.45 -33.76 12.44
C THR A 717 30.41 -34.49 13.41
N THR A 718 30.94 -33.78 14.39
CA THR A 718 32.01 -34.25 15.29
C THR A 718 31.45 -34.82 16.60
N ALA A 719 30.41 -34.21 17.17
CA ALA A 719 29.77 -34.63 18.42
C ALA A 719 29.03 -35.99 18.30
N THR A 720 28.62 -36.54 19.44
CA THR A 720 27.91 -37.82 19.50
C THR A 720 26.54 -37.75 18.82
N PRO A 721 26.08 -38.81 18.12
CA PRO A 721 24.77 -38.81 17.46
C PRO A 721 23.62 -38.52 18.44
N ALA A 722 23.69 -39.05 19.66
CA ALA A 722 22.71 -38.78 20.71
C ALA A 722 22.61 -37.28 21.05
N THR A 723 23.74 -36.60 21.26
CA THR A 723 23.78 -35.15 21.56
C THR A 723 23.24 -34.32 20.40
N VAL A 724 23.54 -34.74 19.16
CA VAL A 724 23.05 -34.06 17.96
C VAL A 724 21.53 -34.21 17.82
N THR A 725 21.00 -35.40 18.10
CA THR A 725 19.56 -35.67 18.05
C THR A 725 18.80 -34.90 19.12
N THR A 726 19.28 -34.88 20.37
CA THR A 726 18.62 -34.13 21.46
C THR A 726 18.66 -32.62 21.20
N TRP A 727 19.75 -32.09 20.62
CA TRP A 727 19.84 -30.71 20.19
C TRP A 727 18.82 -30.38 19.07
N LYS A 728 18.72 -31.22 18.03
CA LYS A 728 17.73 -31.03 16.94
C LYS A 728 16.29 -31.03 17.45
N ALA A 729 15.98 -31.94 18.38
CA ALA A 729 14.66 -31.99 19.02
C ALA A 729 14.36 -30.72 19.82
N ALA A 730 15.34 -30.22 20.61
CA ALA A 730 15.20 -28.97 21.35
C ALA A 730 15.01 -27.75 20.43
N ASN A 731 15.77 -27.67 19.32
CA ASN A 731 15.66 -26.57 18.36
C ASN A 731 14.30 -26.59 17.63
N THR A 732 13.82 -27.77 17.26
CA THR A 732 12.49 -27.95 16.65
C THR A 732 11.38 -27.55 17.61
N LYS A 733 11.48 -27.99 18.89
CA LYS A 733 10.53 -27.63 19.93
C LYS A 733 10.49 -26.12 20.18
N LEU A 734 11.64 -25.45 20.26
CA LEU A 734 11.69 -23.99 20.41
C LEU A 734 11.04 -23.28 19.21
N THR A 735 11.37 -23.71 17.98
CA THR A 735 10.81 -23.12 16.75
C THR A 735 9.29 -23.22 16.70
N ALA A 736 8.72 -24.35 17.14
CA ALA A 736 7.28 -24.52 17.27
C ALA A 736 6.70 -23.67 18.41
N THR A 737 7.36 -23.66 19.57
CA THR A 737 6.91 -22.96 20.79
C THR A 737 6.91 -21.44 20.61
N VAL A 738 7.83 -20.86 19.82
CA VAL A 738 7.84 -19.42 19.52
C VAL A 738 6.57 -18.97 18.77
N LYS A 739 5.96 -19.86 17.98
CA LYS A 739 4.76 -19.54 17.18
C LYS A 739 3.48 -19.48 18.03
N THR A 740 3.36 -20.38 19.01
CA THR A 740 2.07 -20.61 19.71
C THR A 740 2.16 -20.62 21.24
N GLY A 741 3.37 -20.60 21.80
CA GLY A 741 3.62 -20.72 23.23
C GLY A 741 3.44 -19.43 24.02
N THR A 742 3.13 -19.60 25.30
CA THR A 742 3.18 -18.56 26.33
C THR A 742 4.63 -18.13 26.61
N THR A 743 4.82 -16.95 27.22
CA THR A 743 6.14 -16.44 27.61
C THR A 743 6.93 -17.46 28.45
N ALA A 744 6.28 -18.14 29.39
CA ALA A 744 6.90 -19.18 30.22
C ALA A 744 7.33 -20.41 29.40
N GLN A 745 6.50 -20.84 28.45
CA GLN A 745 6.82 -21.96 27.56
C GLN A 745 7.99 -21.63 26.63
N ILE A 746 8.03 -20.40 26.09
CA ILE A 746 9.15 -19.92 25.26
C ILE A 746 10.43 -19.88 26.09
N ALA A 747 10.39 -19.36 27.31
CA ALA A 747 11.55 -19.31 28.21
C ALA A 747 12.07 -20.72 28.55
N ALA A 748 11.18 -21.67 28.86
CA ALA A 748 11.55 -23.05 29.16
C ALA A 748 12.18 -23.77 27.95
N ALA A 749 11.59 -23.59 26.76
CA ALA A 749 12.15 -24.15 25.52
C ALA A 749 13.49 -23.51 25.16
N THR A 750 13.65 -22.20 25.39
CA THR A 750 14.90 -21.45 25.18
C THR A 750 16.01 -21.98 26.08
N LYS A 751 15.72 -22.16 27.37
CA LYS A 751 16.66 -22.77 28.32
C LYS A 751 17.08 -24.17 27.86
N THR A 752 16.11 -24.99 27.45
CA THR A 752 16.39 -26.35 26.95
C THR A 752 17.34 -26.34 25.75
N LEU A 753 17.15 -25.44 24.78
CA LEU A 753 18.06 -25.32 23.64
C LEU A 753 19.46 -24.85 24.04
N ASN A 754 19.56 -23.90 24.97
CA ASN A 754 20.86 -23.44 25.50
C ASN A 754 21.62 -24.57 26.20
N ASP A 755 20.95 -25.35 27.05
CA ASP A 755 21.54 -26.50 27.74
C ASP A 755 22.06 -27.55 26.74
N GLN A 756 21.27 -27.88 25.71
CA GLN A 756 21.69 -28.80 24.65
C GLN A 756 22.82 -28.23 23.79
N THR A 757 22.84 -26.92 23.55
CA THR A 757 23.90 -26.23 22.81
C THR A 757 25.22 -26.26 23.59
N ALA A 758 25.18 -26.11 24.91
CA ALA A 758 26.35 -26.25 25.78
C ALA A 758 26.90 -27.69 25.74
N LEU A 759 26.02 -28.70 25.79
CA LEU A 759 26.42 -30.11 25.69
C LEU A 759 27.06 -30.43 24.33
N LEU A 760 26.49 -29.90 23.25
CA LEU A 760 27.02 -30.05 21.89
C LEU A 760 28.43 -29.45 21.77
N ASN A 761 28.65 -28.25 22.30
CA ASN A 761 29.97 -27.62 22.34
C ASN A 761 30.97 -28.42 23.17
N LYS A 762 30.60 -28.87 24.38
CA LYS A 762 31.47 -29.69 25.25
C LYS A 762 31.87 -31.00 24.58
N SER A 763 30.91 -31.72 24.00
CA SER A 763 31.14 -32.99 23.30
C SER A 763 32.02 -32.80 22.06
N GLY A 764 31.69 -31.82 21.23
CA GLY A 764 32.45 -31.55 20.01
C GLY A 764 33.89 -31.11 20.28
N ALA A 765 34.10 -30.24 21.27
CA ALA A 765 35.44 -29.78 21.66
C ALA A 765 36.31 -30.93 22.20
N ALA A 766 35.77 -31.82 23.03
CA ALA A 766 36.50 -32.96 23.58
C ALA A 766 36.99 -33.92 22.47
N ILE A 767 36.14 -34.23 21.50
CA ILE A 767 36.48 -35.09 20.37
C ILE A 767 37.51 -34.41 19.45
N ALA A 768 37.36 -33.11 19.18
CA ALA A 768 38.33 -32.35 18.38
C ALA A 768 39.72 -32.29 19.05
N ALA A 769 39.77 -32.09 20.37
CA ALA A 769 41.01 -32.14 21.14
C ALA A 769 41.65 -33.54 21.11
N ALA A 770 40.86 -34.60 21.24
CA ALA A 770 41.33 -35.99 21.14
C ALA A 770 41.91 -36.31 19.76
N LYS A 771 41.25 -35.88 18.67
CA LYS A 771 41.77 -36.00 17.30
C LYS A 771 43.12 -35.30 17.15
N THR A 772 43.24 -34.09 17.69
CA THR A 772 44.48 -33.31 17.66
C THR A 772 45.61 -34.03 18.41
N ALA A 773 45.32 -34.58 19.59
CA ALA A 773 46.29 -35.34 20.38
C ALA A 773 46.77 -36.61 19.64
N VAL A 774 45.85 -37.34 18.99
CA VAL A 774 46.16 -38.51 18.15
C VAL A 774 47.05 -38.10 16.97
N ALA A 775 46.74 -37.01 16.28
CA ALA A 775 47.51 -36.53 15.12
C ALA A 775 48.91 -36.03 15.49
N ASN A 776 49.09 -35.47 16.68
CA ASN A 776 50.36 -34.93 17.14
C ASN A 776 51.29 -36.00 17.74
N ALA A 777 50.74 -37.06 18.33
CA ALA A 777 51.54 -38.09 19.00
C ALA A 777 52.65 -38.74 18.12
N PRO A 778 52.42 -39.09 16.84
CA PRO A 778 53.48 -39.58 15.96
C PRO A 778 54.60 -38.57 15.72
N LYS A 779 54.27 -37.27 15.64
CA LYS A 779 55.26 -36.19 15.49
C LYS A 779 56.13 -36.10 16.73
N THR A 780 55.53 -36.21 17.92
CA THR A 780 56.26 -36.20 19.18
C THR A 780 57.17 -37.42 19.34
N VAL A 781 56.72 -38.61 18.91
CA VAL A 781 57.58 -39.81 18.88
C VAL A 781 58.76 -39.64 17.93
N LYS A 782 58.56 -39.07 16.74
CA LYS A 782 59.63 -38.79 15.76
C LYS A 782 60.68 -37.81 16.30
N ALA A 783 60.27 -36.86 17.13
CA ALA A 783 61.15 -35.88 17.77
C ALA A 783 62.05 -36.48 18.89
N HIS A 784 61.76 -37.70 19.36
CA HIS A 784 62.52 -38.37 20.42
C HIS A 784 63.14 -39.68 19.91
N PRO A 785 64.15 -39.62 19.01
CA PRO A 785 64.69 -40.81 18.35
C PRO A 785 65.29 -41.82 19.33
N LYS A 786 65.83 -41.36 20.47
CA LYS A 786 66.44 -42.16 21.55
C LYS A 786 65.42 -42.90 22.45
N ALA A 787 64.11 -42.67 22.31
CA ALA A 787 63.11 -43.37 23.11
C ALA A 787 63.15 -44.89 22.85
N THR A 788 63.05 -45.67 23.92
CA THR A 788 63.05 -47.14 23.89
C THR A 788 61.85 -47.71 23.14
N THR A 789 61.98 -48.94 22.65
CA THR A 789 60.88 -49.68 22.03
C THR A 789 59.66 -49.77 22.96
N ALA A 790 59.87 -49.92 24.27
CA ALA A 790 58.80 -49.94 25.26
C ALA A 790 58.05 -48.60 25.37
N GLN A 791 58.77 -47.47 25.41
CA GLN A 791 58.18 -46.12 25.43
C GLN A 791 57.38 -45.84 24.15
N LYS A 792 57.94 -46.17 22.98
CA LYS A 792 57.26 -46.01 21.68
C LYS A 792 55.98 -46.86 21.61
N THR A 793 56.06 -48.12 22.06
CA THR A 793 54.92 -49.04 22.11
C THR A 793 53.82 -48.56 23.08
N ALA A 794 54.19 -47.94 24.20
CA ALA A 794 53.23 -47.37 25.15
C ALA A 794 52.45 -46.18 24.54
N VAL A 795 53.12 -45.30 23.79
CA VAL A 795 52.46 -44.22 23.05
C VAL A 795 51.54 -44.77 21.98
N THR A 796 51.99 -45.75 21.17
CA THR A 796 51.14 -46.39 20.15
C THR A 796 49.88 -47.02 20.76
N ARG A 797 50.00 -47.74 21.89
CA ARG A 797 48.84 -48.30 22.59
C ARG A 797 47.86 -47.22 23.08
N ALA A 798 48.38 -46.13 23.65
CA ALA A 798 47.55 -45.01 24.12
C ALA A 798 46.89 -44.26 22.96
N VAL A 799 47.58 -44.10 21.82
CA VAL A 799 47.01 -43.53 20.59
C VAL A 799 45.89 -44.42 20.06
N SER A 800 46.09 -45.74 19.96
CA SER A 800 45.06 -46.67 19.49
C SER A 800 43.82 -46.63 20.38
N ALA A 801 43.99 -46.65 21.71
CA ALA A 801 42.88 -46.56 22.66
C ALA A 801 42.09 -45.24 22.51
N LEU A 802 42.80 -44.10 22.40
CA LEU A 802 42.17 -42.80 22.19
C LEU A 802 41.49 -42.71 20.82
N ASN A 803 42.08 -43.29 19.77
CA ASN A 803 41.51 -43.29 18.42
C ASN A 803 40.24 -44.15 18.34
N VAL A 804 40.16 -45.26 19.09
CA VAL A 804 38.91 -46.01 19.28
C VAL A 804 37.86 -45.14 19.96
N GLY A 805 38.23 -44.39 21.00
CA GLY A 805 37.32 -43.46 21.67
C GLY A 805 36.81 -42.34 20.75
N VAL A 806 37.67 -41.78 19.91
CA VAL A 806 37.30 -40.80 18.87
C VAL A 806 36.34 -41.41 17.84
N SER A 807 36.67 -42.61 17.34
CA SER A 807 35.88 -43.29 16.31
C SER A 807 34.49 -43.68 16.82
N ARG A 808 34.40 -44.09 18.09
CA ARG A 808 33.15 -44.40 18.79
C ARG A 808 32.44 -43.17 19.35
N LYS A 809 33.01 -41.96 19.17
CA LYS A 809 32.48 -40.69 19.68
C LYS A 809 32.13 -40.77 21.17
N TYR A 810 33.10 -41.21 21.97
CA TYR A 810 32.97 -41.29 23.42
C TYR A 810 32.59 -39.94 24.05
N ALA A 811 31.85 -40.00 25.16
CA ALA A 811 31.52 -38.81 25.92
C ALA A 811 32.79 -38.18 26.51
N PRO A 812 32.80 -36.87 26.82
CA PRO A 812 33.97 -36.19 27.38
C PRO A 812 34.56 -36.91 28.61
N GLU A 813 33.71 -37.47 29.46
CA GLU A 813 34.09 -38.19 30.68
C GLU A 813 34.88 -39.48 30.37
N GLN A 814 34.63 -40.10 29.21
CA GLN A 814 35.31 -41.30 28.73
C GLN A 814 36.58 -40.98 27.92
N LEU A 815 36.64 -39.83 27.25
CA LEU A 815 37.81 -39.38 26.50
C LEU A 815 38.92 -38.83 27.41
N THR A 816 38.54 -38.17 28.51
CA THR A 816 39.49 -37.49 29.41
C THR A 816 40.56 -38.45 29.98
N PRO A 817 40.22 -39.66 30.49
CA PRO A 817 41.23 -40.61 30.96
C PRO A 817 42.17 -41.11 29.85
N LEU A 818 41.66 -41.30 28.62
CA LEU A 818 42.44 -41.75 27.47
C LEU A 818 43.41 -40.66 26.99
N GLN A 819 42.98 -39.40 26.98
CA GLN A 819 43.84 -38.26 26.69
C GLN A 819 44.94 -38.12 27.75
N LYS A 820 44.61 -38.29 29.04
CA LYS A 820 45.59 -38.26 30.13
C LYS A 820 46.59 -39.42 30.03
N ALA A 821 46.13 -40.61 29.66
CA ALA A 821 47.01 -41.76 29.43
C ALA A 821 47.98 -41.52 28.26
N LEU A 822 47.50 -40.94 27.16
CA LEU A 822 48.36 -40.54 26.04
C LEU A 822 49.37 -39.46 26.44
N ALA A 823 48.92 -38.40 27.12
CA ALA A 823 49.82 -37.35 27.60
C ALA A 823 50.89 -37.90 28.56
N THR A 824 50.52 -38.85 29.44
CA THR A 824 51.46 -39.52 30.34
C THR A 824 52.46 -40.38 29.59
N ALA A 825 52.03 -41.13 28.56
CA ALA A 825 52.93 -41.92 27.73
C ALA A 825 53.90 -41.03 26.93
N VAL A 826 53.40 -39.92 26.40
CA VAL A 826 54.20 -38.92 25.67
C VAL A 826 55.21 -38.23 26.60
N ALA A 827 54.83 -37.85 27.82
CA ALA A 827 55.73 -37.23 28.80
C ALA A 827 56.91 -38.15 29.21
N LYS A 828 56.73 -39.47 29.08
CA LYS A 828 57.79 -40.47 29.33
C LYS A 828 58.76 -40.64 28.16
N LEU A 829 58.61 -39.91 27.05
CA LEU A 829 59.47 -40.06 25.85
C LEU A 829 60.91 -39.57 26.03
N THR A 830 61.25 -38.90 27.13
CA THR A 830 62.65 -38.61 27.50
C THR A 830 62.81 -38.50 29.02
N ARG A 831 62.89 -39.66 29.66
CA ARG A 831 64.03 -39.94 30.54
C ARG A 831 64.93 -40.91 29.81
#